data_AF-A0A949HNF3-F1
#
_entry.id   AF-A0A949HNF3-F1
#
_cell.length_a   1.000
_cell.length_b   1.000
_cell.length_c   1.000
_cell.angle_alpha   90.00
_cell.angle_beta   90.00
_cell.angle_gamma   90.00
#
_symmetry.space_group_name_H-M   'P 1'
#
loop_
_entity.id
_entity.type
_entity.pdbx_description
1 polymer ?
#
loop_
_entity_poly.entity_id
_entity_poly.type
_entity_poly.pdbx_seq_one_letter_code
_entity_poly.pdbx_strand_id
1 'polypeptide(L)'
;MGLAVLPKSLAQDAIITEPNNSRATAASVLESSLSQAGANRQELEKVLAGVPESQKDSAIFLIENMPPRDLKGLKADFLLSEIQLAHEAMDKAPWKDQIPKEIFLNNILPYVNINERRDAWRKDFRERFATLIEGAKTPAQAAAMLNQKLFPLVKVKYSTQRAKADQSPYESMQSGLASCTGLSVLLIDACRSLAIPARFVGTPLWSDNSGNHSWVEVWDNGWHFTGAAEPSGDQLDQAWFIGRASTAKRDDLKHAIYAVSFQRTPLKFPMVWDRSIDYISAVNVTDRYTNIGFKIPEGTQMVSFRALDKQTSKRIVANLKVLDTDGKVIAEGKTKNESFDANDHLHFYLKQGQIYWVEYALEETTYKKEFTVSDRSELFDWRFDGSSSDSNSDATVVEELKAYLGKPVDARGSINSQSFATVPLTLEQAQAAEKLLVADYQERVKESRQSEFQRKTIELDGLKMPFDYKVFGDKPQSGRSLYISMHGGGGAPAQVNDSQWENQKKLYRVDEGVYVAPRAPTNTWNLWHEGHIDRFFDRLIEDFVLFENVDPDKVYLMGYSAGGDGVYQLAPRMADRFAAAAMMAGHPNETSPLGLRNLPFTIHMGEKDGAYNRNKTAETWRDSLAQLNQEDPKGYTHFVKLHEGKGHWMDRQDAEALPWMNKFTREKYPMKIVWKQDDVISRRFYWLATQADIPERALTVASRQGQSISILESPLAELTVFLKDDFVDCNQDVKATWHDQVVYSGKPIRNIACIEESLQRGDPKGVFYAKLIIKNPMSKTTTEK
;
A
#
# COMPACT_ATOMS: atom_id res chain seq x y z
N MET A 1 47.05 -27.88 1.45
CA MET A 1 46.81 -29.25 0.96
C MET A 1 45.31 -29.41 0.78
N GLY A 2 44.87 -29.83 -0.42
CA GLY A 2 43.53 -30.35 -0.70
C GLY A 2 42.39 -29.33 -0.88
N LEU A 3 42.40 -28.59 -2.00
CA LEU A 3 41.17 -28.02 -2.57
C LEU A 3 40.28 -29.18 -3.04
N ALA A 4 39.14 -29.41 -2.38
CA ALA A 4 38.17 -30.40 -2.82
C ALA A 4 37.27 -29.79 -3.91
N VAL A 5 37.49 -30.26 -5.13
CA VAL A 5 36.65 -30.02 -6.31
C VAL A 5 35.33 -30.76 -6.11
N LEU A 6 34.20 -30.04 -6.19
CA LEU A 6 32.86 -30.64 -6.19
C LEU A 6 32.66 -31.44 -7.51
N PRO A 7 32.03 -32.63 -7.46
CA PRO A 7 31.91 -33.48 -8.63
C PRO A 7 30.88 -32.96 -9.65
N LYS A 8 31.18 -33.18 -10.92
CA LYS A 8 30.32 -32.96 -12.09
C LYS A 8 29.10 -33.91 -12.10
N SER A 9 28.00 -33.35 -12.60
CA SER A 9 26.81 -33.94 -13.23
C SER A 9 25.91 -34.87 -12.41
N LEU A 10 24.67 -34.41 -12.22
CA LEU A 10 23.48 -35.26 -12.24
C LEU A 10 22.47 -34.62 -13.21
N ALA A 11 22.60 -34.96 -14.48
CA ALA A 11 21.54 -34.84 -15.46
C ALA A 11 20.72 -36.14 -15.41
N GLN A 12 19.47 -36.08 -14.95
CA GLN A 12 18.34 -36.94 -15.37
C GLN A 12 17.15 -36.68 -14.44
N ASP A 13 16.32 -35.69 -14.79
CA ASP A 13 14.90 -35.80 -14.52
C ASP A 13 14.28 -36.33 -15.83
N ALA A 14 13.80 -37.57 -15.77
CA ALA A 14 13.21 -38.27 -16.89
C ALA A 14 11.96 -37.53 -17.38
N ILE A 15 12.05 -37.01 -18.61
CA ILE A 15 10.86 -36.62 -19.39
C ILE A 15 10.11 -37.93 -19.67
N ILE A 16 8.93 -38.08 -19.06
CA ILE A 16 7.99 -39.15 -19.41
C ILE A 16 7.47 -38.82 -20.81
N THR A 17 8.12 -39.38 -21.83
CA THR A 17 7.57 -39.46 -23.19
C THR A 17 6.85 -40.80 -23.34
N GLU A 18 5.53 -40.81 -23.16
CA GLU A 18 4.69 -41.79 -23.85
C GLU A 18 4.02 -41.11 -25.05
N PRO A 19 4.11 -41.69 -26.27
CA PRO A 19 3.56 -41.08 -27.46
C PRO A 19 2.06 -41.41 -27.55
N ASN A 20 1.21 -40.46 -27.18
CA ASN A 20 -0.24 -40.59 -27.40
C ASN A 20 -0.74 -39.49 -28.34
N ASN A 21 -0.93 -39.85 -29.61
CA ASN A 21 -1.87 -39.27 -30.57
C ASN A 21 -2.01 -37.73 -30.57
N SER A 22 -0.94 -37.01 -30.92
CA SER A 22 -0.72 -35.60 -30.54
C SER A 22 -1.34 -34.50 -31.41
N ARG A 23 -2.13 -34.80 -32.45
CA ARG A 23 -2.78 -33.74 -33.27
C ARG A 23 -4.24 -33.46 -32.94
N ALA A 24 -4.98 -34.43 -32.38
CA ALA A 24 -6.39 -34.23 -32.01
C ALA A 24 -6.56 -33.58 -30.62
N THR A 25 -5.52 -33.61 -29.78
CA THR A 25 -5.52 -33.07 -28.40
C THR A 25 -5.07 -31.62 -28.31
N ALA A 26 -4.11 -31.16 -29.14
CA ALA A 26 -3.66 -29.76 -29.13
C ALA A 26 -4.75 -28.81 -29.67
N ALA A 27 -5.38 -29.16 -30.79
CA ALA A 27 -6.46 -28.36 -31.37
C ALA A 27 -7.67 -28.21 -30.42
N SER A 28 -7.92 -29.19 -29.54
CA SER A 28 -9.02 -29.12 -28.58
C SER A 28 -8.72 -28.27 -27.34
N VAL A 29 -7.45 -28.15 -26.92
CA VAL A 29 -7.05 -27.26 -25.81
C VAL A 29 -7.06 -25.80 -26.23
N LEU A 30 -6.52 -25.49 -27.41
CA LEU A 30 -6.55 -24.14 -27.98
C LEU A 30 -7.99 -23.66 -28.17
N GLU A 31 -8.84 -24.47 -28.79
CA GLU A 31 -10.25 -24.13 -29.01
C GLU A 31 -11.01 -23.97 -27.68
N SER A 32 -10.72 -24.81 -26.68
CA SER A 32 -11.28 -24.63 -25.32
C SER A 32 -10.92 -23.27 -24.72
N SER A 33 -9.66 -22.84 -24.88
CA SER A 33 -9.17 -21.56 -24.36
C SER A 33 -9.78 -20.37 -25.11
N LEU A 34 -9.89 -20.46 -26.44
CA LEU A 34 -10.59 -19.47 -27.27
C LEU A 34 -12.08 -19.37 -26.92
N SER A 35 -12.73 -20.48 -26.60
CA SER A 35 -14.12 -20.49 -26.14
C SER A 35 -14.27 -19.79 -24.77
N GLN A 36 -13.37 -20.05 -23.83
CA GLN A 36 -13.37 -19.42 -22.50
C GLN A 36 -13.13 -17.89 -22.55
N ALA A 37 -12.50 -17.39 -23.60
CA ALA A 37 -12.27 -15.96 -23.81
C ALA A 37 -13.57 -15.15 -24.05
N GLY A 38 -14.67 -15.81 -24.46
CA GLY A 38 -15.94 -15.16 -24.73
C GLY A 38 -15.80 -14.07 -25.81
N ALA A 39 -16.26 -12.85 -25.52
CA ALA A 39 -16.15 -11.72 -26.45
C ALA A 39 -14.71 -11.38 -26.85
N ASN A 40 -13.72 -11.71 -26.00
CA ASN A 40 -12.31 -11.42 -26.27
C ASN A 40 -11.65 -12.45 -27.21
N ARG A 41 -12.35 -13.50 -27.65
CA ARG A 41 -11.87 -14.49 -28.63
C ARG A 41 -11.27 -13.84 -29.88
N GLN A 42 -11.92 -12.79 -30.38
CA GLN A 42 -11.46 -12.06 -31.58
C GLN A 42 -10.06 -11.46 -31.40
N GLU A 43 -9.72 -10.98 -30.20
CA GLU A 43 -8.37 -10.47 -29.92
C GLU A 43 -7.34 -11.61 -29.94
N LEU A 44 -7.67 -12.77 -29.40
CA LEU A 44 -6.77 -13.93 -29.40
C LEU A 44 -6.56 -14.51 -30.81
N GLU A 45 -7.61 -14.53 -31.63
CA GLU A 45 -7.51 -14.93 -33.04
C GLU A 45 -6.65 -13.95 -33.86
N LYS A 46 -6.72 -12.64 -33.56
CA LYS A 46 -5.80 -11.64 -34.15
C LYS A 46 -4.35 -11.93 -33.77
N VAL A 47 -4.07 -12.38 -32.54
CA VAL A 47 -2.71 -12.78 -32.15
C VAL A 47 -2.23 -13.96 -32.99
N LEU A 48 -3.04 -15.01 -33.12
CA LEU A 48 -2.70 -16.20 -33.91
C LEU A 48 -2.45 -15.90 -35.39
N ALA A 49 -3.20 -14.95 -35.96
CA ALA A 49 -3.03 -14.50 -37.35
C ALA A 49 -1.89 -13.47 -37.51
N GLY A 50 -1.58 -12.70 -36.48
CA GLY A 50 -0.63 -11.59 -36.52
C GLY A 50 0.82 -11.97 -36.25
N VAL A 51 1.07 -13.12 -35.62
CA VAL A 51 2.45 -13.61 -35.42
C VAL A 51 3.03 -14.26 -36.69
N PRO A 52 4.34 -14.13 -36.95
CA PRO A 52 5.02 -14.90 -37.99
C PRO A 52 4.91 -16.42 -37.76
N GLU A 53 5.06 -17.21 -38.83
CA GLU A 53 4.98 -18.69 -38.75
C GLU A 53 5.95 -19.27 -37.69
N SER A 54 7.16 -18.72 -37.60
CA SER A 54 8.17 -19.12 -36.62
C SER A 54 7.78 -18.87 -35.16
N GLN A 55 6.78 -18.01 -34.91
CA GLN A 55 6.33 -17.62 -33.57
C GLN A 55 4.93 -18.16 -33.23
N LYS A 56 4.29 -18.91 -34.14
CA LYS A 56 2.94 -19.46 -33.91
C LYS A 56 2.86 -20.33 -32.66
N ASP A 57 3.86 -21.17 -32.41
CA ASP A 57 3.89 -22.03 -31.22
C ASP A 57 3.94 -21.21 -29.92
N SER A 58 4.51 -20.00 -29.95
CA SER A 58 4.51 -19.08 -28.80
C SER A 58 3.13 -18.49 -28.53
N ALA A 59 2.43 -18.06 -29.58
CA ALA A 59 1.06 -17.57 -29.46
C ALA A 59 0.10 -18.66 -28.94
N ILE A 60 0.19 -19.86 -29.53
CA ILE A 60 -0.61 -21.02 -29.10
C ILE A 60 -0.31 -21.35 -27.64
N PHE A 61 0.96 -21.46 -27.26
CA PHE A 61 1.35 -21.77 -25.89
C PHE A 61 0.82 -20.74 -24.88
N LEU A 62 0.91 -19.44 -25.17
CA LEU A 62 0.38 -18.41 -24.28
C LEU A 62 -1.13 -18.52 -24.12
N ILE A 63 -1.88 -18.70 -25.21
CA ILE A 63 -3.35 -18.80 -25.19
C ILE A 63 -3.82 -20.05 -24.46
N GLU A 64 -3.19 -21.20 -24.69
CA GLU A 64 -3.58 -22.45 -24.03
C GLU A 64 -3.36 -22.43 -22.51
N ASN A 65 -2.42 -21.61 -22.03
CA ASN A 65 -1.95 -21.68 -20.66
C ASN A 65 -2.29 -20.46 -19.79
N MET A 66 -2.60 -19.30 -20.39
CA MET A 66 -2.96 -18.11 -19.63
C MET A 66 -4.24 -18.29 -18.79
N PRO A 67 -4.38 -17.58 -17.66
CA PRO A 67 -5.55 -17.73 -16.78
C PRO A 67 -6.82 -17.12 -17.38
N PRO A 68 -8.01 -17.50 -16.89
CA PRO A 68 -9.29 -16.99 -17.41
C PRO A 68 -9.40 -15.46 -17.43
N ARG A 69 -8.79 -14.76 -16.46
CA ARG A 69 -8.78 -13.29 -16.41
C ARG A 69 -8.05 -12.67 -17.61
N ASP A 70 -7.06 -13.37 -18.15
CA ASP A 70 -6.24 -12.91 -19.28
C ASP A 70 -6.88 -13.26 -20.61
N LEU A 71 -7.44 -14.47 -20.72
CA LEU A 71 -8.24 -14.89 -21.88
C LEU A 71 -9.35 -13.86 -22.18
N LYS A 72 -10.00 -13.35 -21.13
CA LYS A 72 -11.13 -12.40 -21.25
C LYS A 72 -10.72 -10.94 -21.38
N GLY A 73 -9.47 -10.59 -21.06
CA GLY A 73 -9.06 -9.20 -20.83
C GLY A 73 -7.94 -8.67 -21.73
N LEU A 74 -6.95 -9.50 -22.08
CA LEU A 74 -5.77 -9.03 -22.80
C LEU A 74 -6.05 -8.76 -24.28
N LYS A 75 -5.44 -7.69 -24.79
CA LYS A 75 -5.59 -7.22 -26.17
C LYS A 75 -4.51 -7.81 -27.07
N ALA A 76 -4.82 -7.91 -28.36
CA ALA A 76 -3.93 -8.47 -29.36
C ALA A 76 -2.58 -7.73 -29.40
N ASP A 77 -2.62 -6.40 -29.40
CA ASP A 77 -1.40 -5.56 -29.49
C ASP A 77 -0.42 -5.82 -28.34
N PHE A 78 -0.93 -6.03 -27.12
CA PHE A 78 -0.11 -6.37 -25.96
C PHE A 78 0.57 -7.74 -26.14
N LEU A 79 -0.19 -8.77 -26.49
CA LEU A 79 0.32 -10.14 -26.65
C LEU A 79 1.29 -10.25 -27.83
N LEU A 80 0.97 -9.59 -28.96
CA LEU A 80 1.85 -9.52 -30.13
C LEU A 80 3.18 -8.85 -29.77
N SER A 81 3.13 -7.72 -29.04
CA SER A 81 4.34 -7.05 -28.59
C SER A 81 5.18 -7.92 -27.66
N GLU A 82 4.56 -8.60 -26.70
CA GLU A 82 5.30 -9.47 -25.75
C GLU A 82 5.95 -10.66 -26.45
N ILE A 83 5.24 -11.31 -27.39
CA ILE A 83 5.78 -12.41 -28.20
C ILE A 83 6.97 -11.92 -29.03
N GLN A 84 6.78 -10.83 -29.78
CA GLN A 84 7.84 -10.27 -30.63
C GLN A 84 9.09 -9.93 -29.81
N LEU A 85 8.92 -9.20 -28.70
CA LEU A 85 10.03 -8.77 -27.86
C LEU A 85 10.77 -9.95 -27.20
N ALA A 86 10.06 -11.03 -26.83
CA ALA A 86 10.68 -12.24 -26.31
C ALA A 86 11.55 -12.95 -27.35
N HIS A 87 11.06 -13.07 -28.60
CA HIS A 87 11.83 -13.63 -29.72
C HIS A 87 13.03 -12.75 -30.08
N GLU A 88 12.85 -11.43 -30.15
CA GLU A 88 13.97 -10.51 -30.38
C GLU A 88 15.03 -10.59 -29.27
N ALA A 89 14.62 -10.85 -28.02
CA ALA A 89 15.54 -11.04 -26.90
C ALA A 89 16.37 -12.31 -27.12
N MET A 90 15.68 -13.38 -27.48
CA MET A 90 16.28 -14.67 -27.78
C MET A 90 17.27 -14.59 -28.95
N ASP A 91 16.92 -13.93 -30.05
CA ASP A 91 17.78 -13.83 -31.25
C ASP A 91 19.13 -13.15 -30.97
N LYS A 92 19.16 -12.21 -30.03
CA LYS A 92 20.36 -11.45 -29.64
C LYS A 92 21.12 -12.06 -28.46
N ALA A 93 20.54 -13.05 -27.77
CA ALA A 93 21.16 -13.63 -26.59
C ALA A 93 22.37 -14.52 -26.96
N PRO A 94 23.53 -14.37 -26.30
CA PRO A 94 24.71 -15.21 -26.56
C PRO A 94 24.49 -16.71 -26.30
N TRP A 95 23.51 -17.05 -25.47
CA TRP A 95 23.17 -18.42 -25.07
C TRP A 95 21.94 -18.98 -25.79
N LYS A 96 21.46 -18.35 -26.86
CA LYS A 96 20.22 -18.76 -27.54
C LYS A 96 20.20 -20.23 -27.96
N ASP A 97 21.34 -20.76 -28.39
CA ASP A 97 21.47 -22.15 -28.84
C ASP A 97 21.52 -23.16 -27.67
N GLN A 98 21.61 -22.66 -26.42
CA GLN A 98 21.65 -23.46 -25.19
C GLN A 98 20.29 -23.58 -24.51
N ILE A 99 19.29 -22.77 -24.92
CA ILE A 99 17.98 -22.76 -24.27
C ILE A 99 17.01 -23.64 -25.06
N PRO A 100 16.50 -24.74 -24.46
CA PRO A 100 15.48 -25.55 -25.10
C PRO A 100 14.19 -24.77 -25.33
N LYS A 101 13.44 -25.14 -26.36
CA LYS A 101 12.20 -24.46 -26.76
C LYS A 101 11.17 -24.44 -25.62
N GLU A 102 11.03 -25.53 -24.89
CA GLU A 102 10.14 -25.66 -23.73
C GLU A 102 10.54 -24.73 -22.57
N ILE A 103 11.84 -24.48 -22.38
CA ILE A 103 12.34 -23.53 -21.38
C ILE A 103 12.04 -22.11 -21.82
N PHE A 104 12.22 -21.79 -23.11
CA PHE A 104 11.83 -20.50 -23.68
C PHE A 104 10.33 -20.25 -23.49
N LEU A 105 9.47 -21.19 -23.90
CA LEU A 105 8.02 -21.06 -23.81
C LEU A 105 7.55 -20.87 -22.36
N ASN A 106 8.11 -21.63 -21.40
CA ASN A 106 7.61 -21.61 -20.03
C ASN A 106 8.29 -20.58 -19.11
N ASN A 107 9.49 -20.09 -19.45
CA ASN A 107 10.31 -19.30 -18.51
C ASN A 107 10.97 -18.05 -19.11
N ILE A 108 10.80 -17.75 -20.40
CA ILE A 108 11.21 -16.48 -21.04
C ILE A 108 10.00 -15.75 -21.61
N LEU A 109 9.19 -16.46 -22.40
CA LEU A 109 8.02 -15.94 -23.11
C LEU A 109 6.92 -15.35 -22.20
N PRO A 110 6.61 -15.90 -21.01
CA PRO A 110 5.50 -15.40 -20.22
C PRO A 110 5.67 -13.93 -19.80
N TYR A 111 4.59 -13.16 -19.93
CA TYR A 111 4.51 -11.73 -19.57
C TYR A 111 4.20 -11.48 -18.09
N VAL A 112 4.04 -12.56 -17.31
CA VAL A 112 3.63 -12.54 -15.90
C VAL A 112 4.26 -13.74 -15.16
N ASN A 113 4.41 -13.62 -13.85
CA ASN A 113 4.97 -14.63 -12.95
C ASN A 113 3.89 -15.25 -12.07
N ILE A 114 3.05 -14.45 -11.43
CA ILE A 114 2.03 -14.86 -10.46
C ILE A 114 0.72 -14.12 -10.78
N ASN A 115 0.12 -13.43 -9.80
CA ASN A 115 -1.13 -12.70 -9.94
C ASN A 115 -0.92 -11.17 -10.08
N GLU A 116 0.32 -10.70 -10.30
CA GLU A 116 0.67 -9.28 -10.36
C GLU A 116 -0.06 -8.51 -11.48
N ARG A 117 0.02 -7.17 -11.44
CA ARG A 117 -0.51 -6.30 -12.50
C ARG A 117 0.23 -6.55 -13.82
N ARG A 118 -0.48 -6.43 -14.94
CA ARG A 118 0.04 -6.76 -16.27
C ARG A 118 0.64 -5.49 -16.84
N ASP A 119 1.97 -5.46 -16.87
CA ASP A 119 2.75 -4.32 -17.31
C ASP A 119 3.53 -4.68 -18.58
N ALA A 120 3.69 -3.72 -19.50
CA ALA A 120 4.50 -3.89 -20.70
C ALA A 120 6.00 -3.62 -20.41
N TRP A 121 6.56 -4.36 -19.45
CA TRP A 121 7.90 -4.12 -18.91
C TRP A 121 9.03 -4.53 -19.87
N ARG A 122 8.78 -5.48 -20.78
CA ARG A 122 9.84 -6.19 -21.52
C ARG A 122 10.73 -5.26 -22.35
N LYS A 123 10.14 -4.29 -23.05
CA LYS A 123 10.90 -3.33 -23.87
C LYS A 123 11.77 -2.43 -22.98
N ASP A 124 11.14 -1.80 -22.00
CA ASP A 124 11.78 -0.88 -21.07
C ASP A 124 12.92 -1.56 -20.29
N PHE A 125 12.69 -2.76 -19.77
CA PHE A 125 13.67 -3.52 -19.00
C PHE A 125 14.85 -3.95 -19.86
N ARG A 126 14.60 -4.38 -21.09
CA ARG A 126 15.68 -4.71 -22.02
C ARG A 126 16.57 -3.49 -22.30
N GLU A 127 15.95 -2.35 -22.61
CA GLU A 127 16.68 -1.11 -22.90
C GLU A 127 17.49 -0.62 -21.69
N ARG A 128 16.94 -0.74 -20.48
CA ARG A 128 17.62 -0.33 -19.24
C ARG A 128 18.74 -1.27 -18.82
N PHE A 129 18.57 -2.58 -18.99
CA PHE A 129 19.40 -3.57 -18.29
C PHE A 129 20.37 -4.33 -19.20
N ALA A 130 20.25 -4.22 -20.54
CA ALA A 130 21.14 -4.94 -21.46
C ALA A 130 22.63 -4.64 -21.23
N THR A 131 22.99 -3.41 -20.91
CA THR A 131 24.38 -3.01 -20.65
C THR A 131 24.92 -3.56 -19.32
N LEU A 132 24.05 -3.93 -18.38
CA LEU A 132 24.46 -4.45 -17.07
C LEU A 132 25.10 -5.84 -17.16
N ILE A 133 24.76 -6.59 -18.20
CA ILE A 133 25.21 -7.97 -18.46
C ILE A 133 26.26 -8.07 -19.56
N GLU A 134 26.84 -6.94 -20.00
CA GLU A 134 27.91 -6.95 -21.01
C GLU A 134 29.07 -7.88 -20.58
N GLY A 135 29.47 -8.75 -21.50
CA GLY A 135 30.52 -9.75 -21.27
C GLY A 135 30.04 -11.06 -20.61
N ALA A 136 28.77 -11.16 -20.19
CA ALA A 136 28.20 -12.41 -19.71
C ALA A 136 28.14 -13.47 -20.84
N LYS A 137 28.57 -14.70 -20.54
CA LYS A 137 28.61 -15.81 -21.50
C LYS A 137 27.51 -16.84 -21.29
N THR A 138 26.93 -16.89 -20.10
CA THR A 138 25.88 -17.86 -19.75
C THR A 138 24.71 -17.17 -19.05
N PRO A 139 23.51 -17.77 -19.06
CA PRO A 139 22.35 -17.25 -18.34
C PRO A 139 22.62 -17.05 -16.84
N ALA A 140 23.32 -17.99 -16.19
CA ALA A 140 23.61 -17.90 -14.76
C ALA A 140 24.49 -16.69 -14.43
N GLN A 141 25.55 -16.48 -15.21
CA GLN A 141 26.44 -15.33 -15.05
C GLN A 141 25.66 -14.02 -15.25
N ALA A 142 24.83 -13.95 -16.29
CA ALA A 142 24.04 -12.76 -16.58
C ALA A 142 23.03 -12.46 -15.45
N ALA A 143 22.37 -13.49 -14.91
CA ALA A 143 21.44 -13.34 -13.78
C ALA A 143 22.15 -12.85 -12.51
N ALA A 144 23.33 -13.40 -12.19
CA ALA A 144 24.13 -12.94 -11.05
C ALA A 144 24.53 -11.46 -11.20
N MET A 145 24.98 -11.06 -12.39
CA MET A 145 25.31 -9.67 -12.71
C MET A 145 24.09 -8.73 -12.60
N LEU A 146 22.92 -9.17 -13.06
CA LEU A 146 21.68 -8.40 -12.88
C LEU A 146 21.35 -8.24 -11.41
N ASN A 147 21.35 -9.31 -10.62
CA ASN A 147 21.00 -9.27 -9.20
C ASN A 147 21.90 -8.30 -8.40
N GLN A 148 23.18 -8.22 -8.76
CA GLN A 148 24.14 -7.27 -8.17
C GLN A 148 23.80 -5.79 -8.47
N LYS A 149 23.29 -5.49 -9.67
CA LYS A 149 23.22 -4.11 -10.20
C LYS A 149 21.79 -3.55 -10.29
N LEU A 150 20.80 -4.41 -10.43
CA LEU A 150 19.40 -4.08 -10.71
C LEU A 150 18.78 -3.21 -9.60
N PHE A 151 18.78 -3.70 -8.36
CA PHE A 151 18.05 -3.08 -7.25
C PHE A 151 18.60 -1.70 -6.85
N PRO A 152 19.93 -1.48 -6.79
CA PRO A 152 20.49 -0.14 -6.62
C PRO A 152 20.08 0.81 -7.75
N LEU A 153 20.08 0.33 -9.01
CA LEU A 153 19.74 1.13 -10.18
C LEU A 153 18.27 1.59 -10.17
N VAL A 154 17.36 0.70 -9.83
CA VAL A 154 15.92 1.02 -9.75
C VAL A 154 15.49 1.59 -8.40
N LYS A 155 16.43 1.71 -7.44
CA LYS A 155 16.21 2.23 -6.07
C LYS A 155 15.13 1.46 -5.28
N VAL A 156 15.01 0.15 -5.51
CA VAL A 156 14.07 -0.72 -4.79
C VAL A 156 14.81 -1.46 -3.68
N LYS A 157 14.25 -1.48 -2.47
CA LYS A 157 14.81 -2.18 -1.31
C LYS A 157 13.81 -3.18 -0.74
N TYR A 158 14.32 -4.20 -0.07
CA TYR A 158 13.48 -5.11 0.70
C TYR A 158 12.70 -4.35 1.78
N SER A 159 11.39 -4.54 1.82
CA SER A 159 10.54 -4.09 2.93
C SER A 159 9.20 -4.81 2.91
N THR A 160 8.70 -5.14 4.10
CA THR A 160 7.33 -5.64 4.26
C THR A 160 6.29 -4.51 4.30
N GLN A 161 6.71 -3.24 4.44
CA GLN A 161 5.88 -2.02 4.44
C GLN A 161 5.53 -1.58 3.02
N ARG A 162 4.86 -2.47 2.29
CA ARG A 162 4.49 -2.31 0.87
C ARG A 162 2.97 -2.37 0.72
N ALA A 163 2.46 -1.82 -0.37
CA ALA A 163 1.01 -1.74 -0.60
C ALA A 163 0.33 -3.12 -0.74
N LYS A 164 1.02 -4.10 -1.35
CA LYS A 164 0.55 -5.49 -1.53
C LYS A 164 1.73 -6.45 -1.75
N ALA A 165 1.50 -7.76 -1.63
CA ALA A 165 2.57 -8.75 -1.76
C ALA A 165 3.01 -9.01 -3.21
N ASP A 166 2.05 -9.05 -4.13
CA ASP A 166 2.14 -9.36 -5.56
C ASP A 166 2.37 -8.10 -6.42
N GLN A 167 3.28 -7.23 -5.99
CA GLN A 167 3.64 -6.04 -6.75
C GLN A 167 4.22 -6.42 -8.11
N SER A 168 3.74 -5.76 -9.16
CA SER A 168 4.38 -5.76 -10.48
C SER A 168 5.76 -5.07 -10.42
N PRO A 169 6.60 -5.21 -11.45
CA PRO A 169 7.87 -4.50 -11.53
C PRO A 169 7.70 -2.98 -11.32
N TYR A 170 6.73 -2.35 -11.99
CA TYR A 170 6.53 -0.91 -11.86
C TYR A 170 5.92 -0.49 -10.52
N GLU A 171 5.07 -1.30 -9.90
CA GLU A 171 4.58 -1.03 -8.54
C GLU A 171 5.72 -1.08 -7.51
N SER A 172 6.67 -2.00 -7.69
CA SER A 172 7.88 -2.10 -6.86
C SER A 172 8.79 -0.88 -7.07
N MET A 173 9.04 -0.49 -8.32
CA MET A 173 9.85 0.68 -8.67
C MET A 173 9.24 2.00 -8.20
N GLN A 174 7.92 2.15 -8.32
CA GLN A 174 7.20 3.36 -7.90
C GLN A 174 7.24 3.58 -6.39
N SER A 175 7.11 2.50 -5.60
CA SER A 175 7.14 2.57 -4.15
C SER A 175 8.56 2.60 -3.58
N GLY A 176 9.56 2.11 -4.33
CA GLY A 176 10.93 1.90 -3.85
C GLY A 176 11.05 0.77 -2.83
N LEU A 177 9.97 0.02 -2.56
CA LEU A 177 9.85 -0.97 -1.50
C LEU A 177 9.14 -2.22 -2.02
N ALA A 178 9.72 -3.40 -1.78
CA ALA A 178 9.09 -4.67 -2.13
C ALA A 178 9.50 -5.78 -1.14
N SER A 179 8.67 -6.80 -0.93
CA SER A 179 9.09 -8.01 -0.22
C SER A 179 9.84 -8.97 -1.13
N CYS A 180 10.31 -10.10 -0.58
CA CYS A 180 10.86 -11.21 -1.34
C CYS A 180 10.01 -11.57 -2.59
N THR A 181 8.67 -11.57 -2.50
CA THR A 181 7.76 -11.72 -3.65
C THR A 181 7.99 -10.67 -4.76
N GLY A 182 7.82 -9.38 -4.47
CA GLY A 182 7.96 -8.32 -5.48
C GLY A 182 9.39 -8.15 -6.01
N LEU A 183 10.40 -8.34 -5.15
CA LEU A 183 11.80 -8.38 -5.59
C LEU A 183 12.06 -9.54 -6.56
N SER A 184 11.49 -10.72 -6.29
CA SER A 184 11.62 -11.88 -7.18
C SER A 184 10.95 -11.62 -8.53
N VAL A 185 9.73 -11.05 -8.55
CA VAL A 185 9.04 -10.66 -9.79
C VAL A 185 9.91 -9.69 -10.59
N LEU A 186 10.43 -8.63 -9.96
CA LEU A 186 11.29 -7.64 -10.61
C LEU A 186 12.54 -8.27 -11.25
N LEU A 187 13.23 -9.15 -10.51
CA LEU A 187 14.44 -9.82 -11.02
C LEU A 187 14.11 -10.79 -12.17
N ILE A 188 13.01 -11.55 -12.07
CA ILE A 188 12.59 -12.46 -13.13
C ILE A 188 12.25 -11.69 -14.40
N ASP A 189 11.51 -10.59 -14.30
CA ASP A 189 11.15 -9.78 -15.45
C ASP A 189 12.39 -9.15 -16.10
N ALA A 190 13.36 -8.68 -15.30
CA ALA A 190 14.64 -8.22 -15.81
C ALA A 190 15.39 -9.33 -16.56
N CYS A 191 15.47 -10.53 -15.98
CA CYS A 191 16.06 -11.71 -16.63
C CYS A 191 15.36 -12.05 -17.96
N ARG A 192 14.03 -12.14 -17.96
CA ARG A 192 13.23 -12.51 -19.14
C ARG A 192 13.30 -11.48 -20.26
N SER A 193 13.46 -10.20 -19.92
CA SER A 193 13.66 -9.13 -20.92
C SER A 193 14.95 -9.29 -21.73
N LEU A 194 15.92 -10.01 -21.17
CA LEU A 194 17.24 -10.30 -21.75
C LEU A 194 17.38 -11.77 -22.17
N ALA A 195 16.26 -12.50 -22.28
CA ALA A 195 16.20 -13.93 -22.61
C ALA A 195 17.01 -14.84 -21.66
N ILE A 196 17.12 -14.46 -20.39
CA ILE A 196 17.60 -15.34 -19.32
C ILE A 196 16.38 -16.09 -18.79
N PRO A 197 16.30 -17.44 -18.89
CA PRO A 197 15.15 -18.17 -18.39
C PRO A 197 15.13 -18.16 -16.87
N ALA A 198 14.05 -17.62 -16.30
CA ALA A 198 13.89 -17.47 -14.86
C ALA A 198 12.44 -17.73 -14.43
N ARG A 199 12.27 -18.22 -13.20
CA ARG A 199 10.94 -18.52 -12.62
C ARG A 199 10.88 -18.23 -11.12
N PHE A 200 9.65 -17.99 -10.68
CA PHE A 200 9.32 -17.71 -9.29
C PHE A 200 9.30 -19.01 -8.48
N VAL A 201 9.92 -19.00 -7.31
CA VAL A 201 9.97 -20.14 -6.40
C VAL A 201 9.58 -19.69 -5.00
N GLY A 202 8.95 -20.55 -4.24
CA GLY A 202 8.68 -20.27 -2.83
C GLY A 202 8.29 -21.48 -2.01
N THR A 203 8.39 -21.30 -0.70
CA THR A 203 7.82 -22.22 0.29
C THR A 203 6.68 -21.50 1.03
N PRO A 204 5.52 -22.16 1.24
CA PRO A 204 4.41 -21.56 1.96
C PRO A 204 4.70 -21.37 3.44
N LEU A 205 5.53 -22.25 4.01
CA LEU A 205 5.96 -22.24 5.39
C LEU A 205 7.21 -23.10 5.55
N TRP A 206 8.31 -22.56 6.06
CA TRP A 206 9.50 -23.35 6.39
C TRP A 206 9.15 -24.52 7.33
N SER A 207 9.89 -25.63 7.24
CA SER A 207 9.70 -26.85 8.05
C SER A 207 9.81 -26.62 9.56
N ASP A 208 10.51 -25.56 9.97
CA ASP A 208 10.67 -25.10 11.35
C ASP A 208 9.60 -24.06 11.76
N ASN A 209 8.60 -23.83 10.91
CA ASN A 209 7.50 -22.88 11.06
C ASN A 209 7.90 -21.40 11.09
N SER A 210 9.07 -21.03 10.57
CA SER A 210 9.57 -19.65 10.63
C SER A 210 8.99 -18.70 9.55
N GLY A 211 7.80 -18.98 9.02
CA GLY A 211 7.14 -18.17 7.98
C GLY A 211 7.42 -18.65 6.54
N ASN A 212 6.97 -17.86 5.55
CA ASN A 212 7.12 -18.13 4.12
C ASN A 212 8.37 -17.44 3.54
N HIS A 213 8.76 -17.82 2.33
CA HIS A 213 9.77 -17.10 1.57
C HIS A 213 9.62 -17.35 0.06
N SER A 214 10.11 -16.42 -0.76
CA SER A 214 10.12 -16.53 -2.22
C SER A 214 11.43 -16.05 -2.79
N TRP A 215 11.89 -16.70 -3.86
CA TRP A 215 13.17 -16.42 -4.52
C TRP A 215 13.10 -16.78 -6.01
N VAL A 216 14.24 -16.72 -6.70
CA VAL A 216 14.32 -16.90 -8.16
C VAL A 216 15.12 -18.16 -8.49
N GLU A 217 14.60 -18.97 -9.41
CA GLU A 217 15.38 -19.98 -10.11
C GLU A 217 15.71 -19.52 -11.53
N VAL A 218 16.94 -19.80 -11.97
CA VAL A 218 17.50 -19.45 -13.28
C VAL A 218 17.98 -20.73 -13.97
N TRP A 219 17.67 -20.89 -15.26
CA TRP A 219 18.10 -22.05 -16.02
C TRP A 219 19.41 -21.81 -16.76
N ASP A 220 20.41 -22.64 -16.49
CA ASP A 220 21.69 -22.72 -17.21
C ASP A 220 22.15 -24.18 -17.26
N ASN A 221 21.69 -24.94 -18.26
CA ASN A 221 21.88 -26.40 -18.35
C ASN A 221 21.41 -27.17 -17.09
N GLY A 222 20.42 -26.63 -16.40
CA GLY A 222 19.95 -27.05 -15.10
C GLY A 222 19.33 -25.86 -14.36
N TRP A 223 18.50 -26.13 -13.34
CA TRP A 223 17.93 -25.07 -12.51
C TRP A 223 18.88 -24.74 -11.37
N HIS A 224 19.27 -23.46 -11.31
CA HIS A 224 20.04 -22.85 -10.24
C HIS A 224 19.18 -21.83 -9.49
N PHE A 225 19.52 -21.43 -8.28
CA PHE A 225 18.73 -20.46 -7.50
C PHE A 225 19.54 -19.26 -6.97
N THR A 226 18.84 -18.16 -6.72
CA THR A 226 19.37 -16.96 -6.06
C THR A 226 18.26 -16.20 -5.33
N GLY A 227 18.60 -15.56 -4.22
CA GLY A 227 17.71 -14.60 -3.55
C GLY A 227 17.67 -13.28 -4.31
N ALA A 228 16.50 -12.66 -4.41
CA ALA A 228 16.35 -11.39 -5.10
C ALA A 228 16.82 -10.22 -4.22
N ALA A 229 17.72 -9.38 -4.73
CA ALA A 229 18.46 -8.36 -3.99
C ALA A 229 19.46 -8.92 -2.95
N GLU A 230 19.84 -10.19 -3.11
CA GLU A 230 20.77 -10.91 -2.24
C GLU A 230 21.94 -11.47 -3.08
N PRO A 231 22.77 -10.63 -3.71
CA PRO A 231 23.82 -11.10 -4.60
C PRO A 231 24.89 -11.90 -3.84
N SER A 232 25.23 -13.08 -4.34
CA SER A 232 26.31 -13.94 -3.86
C SER A 232 27.55 -13.86 -4.75
N GLY A 233 27.89 -12.64 -5.17
CA GLY A 233 28.92 -12.40 -6.19
C GLY A 233 28.48 -12.96 -7.54
N ASP A 234 29.39 -13.61 -8.26
CA ASP A 234 29.13 -14.18 -9.60
C ASP A 234 28.60 -15.62 -9.55
N GLN A 235 28.18 -16.08 -8.37
CA GLN A 235 27.72 -17.45 -8.14
C GLN A 235 26.21 -17.51 -7.97
N LEU A 236 25.60 -18.59 -8.45
CA LEU A 236 24.26 -19.01 -8.05
C LEU A 236 24.38 -20.17 -7.04
N ASP A 237 23.24 -20.65 -6.54
CA ASP A 237 23.13 -21.71 -5.54
C ASP A 237 23.77 -21.39 -4.19
N GLN A 238 23.90 -20.09 -3.91
CA GLN A 238 24.37 -19.55 -2.64
C GLN A 238 23.31 -18.59 -2.10
N ALA A 239 22.67 -18.98 -1.01
CA ALA A 239 21.65 -18.17 -0.33
C ALA A 239 21.63 -18.48 1.17
N TRP A 240 21.21 -17.50 1.98
CA TRP A 240 21.15 -17.65 3.44
C TRP A 240 20.13 -18.70 3.90
N PHE A 241 19.13 -19.01 3.06
CA PHE A 241 18.04 -19.93 3.39
C PHE A 241 18.32 -21.40 3.05
N ILE A 242 19.50 -21.76 2.50
CA ILE A 242 19.80 -23.14 2.04
C ILE A 242 19.58 -24.16 3.16
N GLY A 243 20.01 -23.86 4.38
CA GLY A 243 19.84 -24.77 5.52
C GLY A 243 18.39 -25.01 5.92
N ARG A 244 17.49 -24.04 5.68
CA ARG A 244 16.04 -24.24 5.87
C ARG A 244 15.46 -25.04 4.71
N ALA A 245 15.83 -24.68 3.48
CA ALA A 245 15.36 -25.34 2.27
C ALA A 245 15.75 -26.83 2.20
N SER A 246 16.91 -27.21 2.74
CA SER A 246 17.35 -28.61 2.76
C SER A 246 16.53 -29.51 3.70
N THR A 247 15.68 -28.93 4.55
CA THR A 247 14.78 -29.65 5.46
C THR A 247 13.31 -29.61 5.02
N ALA A 248 13.05 -29.09 3.83
CA ALA A 248 11.71 -29.07 3.25
C ALA A 248 11.13 -30.49 3.12
N LYS A 249 9.81 -30.60 3.25
CA LYS A 249 9.11 -31.88 3.26
C LYS A 249 8.30 -32.03 1.98
N ARG A 250 8.77 -32.89 1.07
CA ARG A 250 8.20 -33.06 -0.27
C ARG A 250 6.68 -33.29 -0.27
N ASP A 251 6.22 -34.15 0.63
CA ASP A 251 4.83 -34.61 0.68
C ASP A 251 3.93 -33.75 1.59
N ASP A 252 4.48 -32.70 2.19
CA ASP A 252 3.72 -31.76 3.02
C ASP A 252 3.47 -30.47 2.24
N LEU A 253 2.20 -30.20 1.92
CA LEU A 253 1.83 -29.05 1.10
C LEU A 253 2.25 -27.69 1.71
N LYS A 254 2.45 -27.61 3.03
CA LYS A 254 2.88 -26.39 3.71
C LYS A 254 4.39 -26.22 3.67
N HIS A 255 5.12 -27.33 3.73
CA HIS A 255 6.57 -27.35 3.93
C HIS A 255 7.38 -27.79 2.71
N ALA A 256 6.72 -28.08 1.59
CA ALA A 256 7.34 -28.29 0.30
C ALA A 256 7.79 -26.95 -0.33
N ILE A 257 8.59 -27.07 -1.39
CA ILE A 257 9.04 -25.95 -2.21
C ILE A 257 8.44 -26.10 -3.61
N TYR A 258 7.87 -25.00 -4.09
CA TYR A 258 7.16 -24.94 -5.36
C TYR A 258 7.83 -23.93 -6.28
N ALA A 259 7.94 -24.26 -7.57
CA ALA A 259 8.28 -23.31 -8.61
C ALA A 259 7.06 -23.07 -9.50
N VAL A 260 6.78 -21.83 -9.85
CA VAL A 260 5.69 -21.48 -10.75
C VAL A 260 5.97 -22.04 -12.15
N SER A 261 4.93 -22.54 -12.79
CA SER A 261 4.90 -22.92 -14.20
C SER A 261 3.80 -22.13 -14.90
N PHE A 262 4.13 -21.50 -16.03
CA PHE A 262 3.11 -20.90 -16.87
C PHE A 262 2.29 -21.99 -17.57
N GLN A 263 2.95 -23.04 -18.05
CA GLN A 263 2.31 -24.26 -18.52
C GLN A 263 1.46 -24.86 -17.40
N ARG A 264 0.21 -25.19 -17.73
CA ARG A 264 -0.73 -25.76 -16.76
C ARG A 264 -0.24 -27.09 -16.23
N THR A 265 -0.27 -27.23 -14.91
CA THR A 265 0.03 -28.47 -14.20
C THR A 265 -1.12 -28.81 -13.23
N PRO A 266 -1.23 -30.07 -12.78
CA PRO A 266 -2.22 -30.44 -11.75
C PRO A 266 -1.98 -29.72 -10.41
N LEU A 267 -0.74 -29.33 -10.14
CA LEU A 267 -0.33 -28.71 -8.88
C LEU A 267 -0.47 -27.19 -8.96
N LYS A 268 -1.04 -26.58 -7.92
CA LYS A 268 -1.21 -25.14 -7.83
C LYS A 268 -0.13 -24.51 -6.98
N PHE A 269 0.31 -23.32 -7.35
CA PHE A 269 1.24 -22.57 -6.52
C PHE A 269 0.51 -22.11 -5.25
N PRO A 270 1.04 -22.36 -4.04
CA PRO A 270 0.34 -21.95 -2.82
C PRO A 270 0.49 -20.45 -2.60
N MET A 271 -0.56 -19.70 -2.96
CA MET A 271 -0.62 -18.25 -2.88
C MET A 271 -0.90 -17.80 -1.44
N VAL A 272 0.16 -17.71 -0.62
CA VAL A 272 0.05 -17.42 0.83
C VAL A 272 -0.54 -16.05 1.16
N TRP A 273 -0.52 -15.09 0.23
CA TRP A 273 -1.13 -13.76 0.37
C TRP A 273 -2.57 -13.69 -0.15
N ASP A 274 -2.99 -14.61 -1.01
CA ASP A 274 -4.36 -14.72 -1.50
C ASP A 274 -4.67 -16.18 -1.86
N ARG A 275 -5.20 -16.92 -0.88
CA ARG A 275 -5.49 -18.35 -1.02
C ARG A 275 -6.67 -18.64 -1.93
N SER A 276 -7.43 -17.63 -2.35
CA SER A 276 -8.54 -17.80 -3.29
C SER A 276 -8.06 -18.02 -4.73
N ILE A 277 -6.79 -17.73 -5.02
CA ILE A 277 -6.19 -17.89 -6.34
C ILE A 277 -5.75 -19.33 -6.55
N ASP A 278 -6.43 -20.02 -7.48
CA ASP A 278 -6.21 -21.43 -7.82
C ASP A 278 -5.73 -21.64 -9.27
N TYR A 279 -5.55 -20.56 -10.04
CA TYR A 279 -5.22 -20.63 -11.46
C TYR A 279 -3.71 -20.56 -11.76
N ILE A 280 -2.85 -20.32 -10.75
CA ILE A 280 -1.40 -20.33 -10.91
C ILE A 280 -0.88 -21.76 -10.78
N SER A 281 -0.24 -22.26 -11.83
CA SER A 281 0.30 -23.63 -11.86
C SER A 281 1.70 -23.70 -11.27
N ALA A 282 2.08 -24.85 -10.73
CA ALA A 282 3.38 -25.06 -10.11
C ALA A 282 3.93 -26.46 -10.35
N VAL A 283 5.23 -26.62 -10.10
CA VAL A 283 5.90 -27.91 -9.97
C VAL A 283 6.55 -28.01 -8.60
N ASN A 284 6.51 -29.19 -7.99
CA ASN A 284 7.20 -29.44 -6.73
C ASN A 284 8.69 -29.61 -7.01
N VAL A 285 9.52 -28.75 -6.43
CA VAL A 285 10.97 -28.70 -6.63
C VAL A 285 11.74 -29.01 -5.36
N THR A 286 11.06 -29.53 -4.33
CA THR A 286 11.63 -29.81 -3.00
C THR A 286 12.96 -30.58 -3.07
N ASP A 287 13.01 -31.62 -3.89
CA ASP A 287 14.16 -32.52 -3.96
C ASP A 287 15.43 -31.81 -4.41
N ARG A 288 15.31 -30.75 -5.22
CA ARG A 288 16.46 -29.93 -5.63
C ARG A 288 17.17 -29.33 -4.44
N TYR A 289 16.42 -28.92 -3.42
CA TYR A 289 16.95 -28.26 -2.23
C TYR A 289 17.39 -29.27 -1.17
N THR A 290 16.67 -30.38 -1.01
CA THR A 290 17.06 -31.44 -0.06
C THR A 290 18.30 -32.20 -0.53
N ASN A 291 18.60 -32.20 -1.84
CA ASN A 291 19.74 -32.91 -2.42
C ASN A 291 21.04 -32.07 -2.53
N ILE A 292 21.05 -30.80 -2.13
CA ILE A 292 22.24 -29.90 -2.17
C ILE A 292 23.38 -30.43 -1.28
N GLY A 293 23.12 -31.42 -0.41
CA GLY A 293 24.12 -32.04 0.44
C GLY A 293 24.42 -31.25 1.72
N PHE A 294 23.69 -30.16 1.97
CA PHE A 294 23.76 -29.42 3.21
C PHE A 294 23.08 -30.23 4.34
N LYS A 295 23.89 -30.85 5.20
CA LYS A 295 23.42 -31.58 6.39
C LYS A 295 23.55 -30.70 7.62
N ILE A 296 22.41 -30.46 8.28
CA ILE A 296 22.40 -29.91 9.63
C ILE A 296 23.09 -30.92 10.56
N PRO A 297 24.09 -30.52 11.37
CA PRO A 297 24.75 -31.43 12.30
C PRO A 297 23.75 -32.09 13.26
N GLU A 298 23.89 -33.39 13.48
CA GLU A 298 22.96 -34.15 14.33
C GLU A 298 22.92 -33.61 15.77
N GLY A 299 21.71 -33.51 16.34
CA GLY A 299 21.49 -32.96 17.68
C GLY A 299 21.71 -31.45 17.81
N THR A 300 21.79 -30.72 16.69
CA THR A 300 21.90 -29.25 16.68
C THR A 300 20.64 -28.57 16.17
N GLN A 301 20.44 -27.33 16.60
CA GLN A 301 19.36 -26.45 16.16
C GLN A 301 19.92 -25.14 15.64
N MET A 302 19.29 -24.59 14.61
CA MET A 302 19.68 -23.29 14.06
C MET A 302 19.26 -22.17 14.99
N VAL A 303 20.24 -21.36 15.40
CA VAL A 303 20.04 -20.19 16.24
C VAL A 303 20.45 -18.96 15.44
N SER A 304 19.49 -18.08 15.17
CA SER A 304 19.69 -16.81 14.47
C SER A 304 19.85 -15.68 15.48
N PHE A 305 20.66 -14.67 15.12
CA PHE A 305 20.97 -13.54 15.97
C PHE A 305 20.71 -12.23 15.24
N ARG A 306 20.02 -11.33 15.92
CA ARG A 306 19.69 -10.00 15.41
C ARG A 306 19.97 -8.94 16.48
N ALA A 307 20.91 -8.07 16.19
CA ALA A 307 21.17 -6.88 16.97
C ALA A 307 20.24 -5.76 16.49
N LEU A 308 19.51 -5.16 17.41
CA LEU A 308 18.57 -4.07 17.18
C LEU A 308 18.99 -2.86 18.02
N ASP A 309 18.90 -1.69 17.42
CA ASP A 309 18.94 -0.45 18.18
C ASP A 309 17.66 -0.34 19.03
N LYS A 310 17.78 -0.08 20.35
CA LYS A 310 16.62 -0.12 21.27
C LYS A 310 15.62 0.99 20.99
N GLN A 311 16.04 2.10 20.39
CA GLN A 311 15.20 3.27 20.13
C GLN A 311 14.47 3.16 18.78
N THR A 312 15.20 2.79 17.72
CA THR A 312 14.69 2.73 16.34
C THR A 312 14.18 1.36 15.95
N SER A 313 14.52 0.30 16.72
CA SER A 313 14.30 -1.10 16.35
C SER A 313 14.89 -1.50 14.99
N LYS A 314 15.80 -0.69 14.43
CA LYS A 314 16.55 -1.02 13.21
C LYS A 314 17.66 -1.99 13.53
N ARG A 315 17.95 -2.88 12.58
CA ARG A 315 19.05 -3.84 12.67
C ARG A 315 20.39 -3.13 12.60
N ILE A 316 21.29 -3.47 13.53
CA ILE A 316 22.67 -2.95 13.57
C ILE A 316 23.69 -4.06 13.32
N VAL A 317 24.86 -3.67 12.80
CA VAL A 317 26.01 -4.59 12.64
C VAL A 317 26.79 -4.60 13.94
N ALA A 318 26.78 -5.73 14.64
CA ALA A 318 27.54 -5.95 15.88
C ALA A 318 28.41 -7.20 15.71
N ASN A 319 29.62 -7.17 16.29
CA ASN A 319 30.45 -8.37 16.38
C ASN A 319 29.86 -9.28 17.47
N LEU A 320 29.61 -10.53 17.12
CA LEU A 320 28.98 -11.53 17.98
C LEU A 320 29.90 -12.73 18.13
N LYS A 321 30.09 -13.17 19.38
CA LYS A 321 30.72 -14.44 19.74
C LYS A 321 29.74 -15.31 20.53
N VAL A 322 29.67 -16.59 20.21
CA VAL A 322 28.98 -17.61 21.01
C VAL A 322 30.03 -18.39 21.77
N LEU A 323 29.85 -18.52 23.08
CA LEU A 323 30.76 -19.21 23.98
C LEU A 323 30.05 -20.38 24.68
N ASP A 324 30.77 -21.47 24.93
CA ASP A 324 30.28 -22.56 25.78
C ASP A 324 30.38 -22.23 27.28
N THR A 325 30.00 -23.18 28.13
CA THR A 325 30.02 -23.04 29.61
C THR A 325 31.42 -22.87 30.18
N ASP A 326 32.46 -23.30 29.45
CA ASP A 326 33.86 -23.14 29.84
C ASP A 326 34.45 -21.81 29.35
N GLY A 327 33.63 -20.97 28.70
CA GLY A 327 34.04 -19.67 28.17
C GLY A 327 34.84 -19.76 26.87
N LYS A 328 34.84 -20.90 26.18
CA LYS A 328 35.50 -21.07 24.88
C LYS A 328 34.59 -20.58 23.77
N VAL A 329 35.13 -19.77 22.85
CA VAL A 329 34.40 -19.32 21.65
C VAL A 329 34.18 -20.50 20.71
N ILE A 330 32.93 -20.80 20.41
CA ILE A 330 32.53 -21.90 19.51
C ILE A 330 32.03 -21.39 18.15
N ALA A 331 31.60 -20.13 18.08
CA ALA A 331 31.19 -19.48 16.84
C ALA A 331 31.35 -17.96 16.95
N GLU A 332 31.62 -17.28 15.84
CA GLU A 332 31.69 -15.82 15.78
C GLU A 332 31.25 -15.29 14.41
N GLY A 333 30.77 -14.05 14.38
CA GLY A 333 30.34 -13.41 13.15
C GLY A 333 29.81 -11.99 13.37
N LYS A 334 29.31 -11.36 12.30
CA LYS A 334 28.69 -10.03 12.36
C LYS A 334 27.20 -10.11 12.08
N THR A 335 26.38 -9.47 12.92
CA THR A 335 24.95 -9.34 12.65
C THR A 335 24.73 -8.44 11.43
N LYS A 336 23.61 -8.65 10.73
CA LYS A 336 23.27 -7.95 9.48
C LYS A 336 22.31 -6.80 9.74
N ASN A 337 22.49 -5.66 9.06
CA ASN A 337 21.65 -4.47 9.15
C ASN A 337 20.52 -4.48 8.10
N GLU A 338 19.81 -3.36 7.95
CA GLU A 338 18.67 -3.21 7.03
C GLU A 338 19.03 -3.27 5.52
N SER A 339 20.31 -3.37 5.15
CA SER A 339 20.68 -3.59 3.75
C SER A 339 20.56 -5.05 3.30
N PHE A 340 20.25 -5.96 4.22
CA PHE A 340 20.03 -7.38 3.96
C PHE A 340 18.54 -7.72 4.12
N ASP A 341 18.08 -8.81 3.49
CA ASP A 341 16.71 -9.33 3.67
C ASP A 341 16.41 -9.48 5.17
N ALA A 342 15.17 -9.14 5.56
CA ALA A 342 14.78 -9.12 6.97
C ALA A 342 14.89 -10.50 7.65
N ASN A 343 14.89 -11.60 6.90
CA ASN A 343 15.08 -12.96 7.40
C ASN A 343 16.55 -13.43 7.31
N ASP A 344 17.40 -12.69 6.61
CA ASP A 344 18.81 -12.98 6.47
C ASP A 344 19.56 -12.56 7.74
N HIS A 345 19.65 -13.48 8.70
CA HIS A 345 20.33 -13.27 9.99
C HIS A 345 21.70 -13.96 10.03
N LEU A 346 22.57 -13.46 10.92
CA LEU A 346 23.70 -14.26 11.36
C LEU A 346 23.14 -15.48 12.11
N HIS A 347 23.54 -16.68 11.74
CA HIS A 347 23.05 -17.89 12.38
C HIS A 347 24.13 -18.96 12.53
N PHE A 348 23.97 -19.80 13.55
CA PHE A 348 24.84 -20.94 13.84
C PHE A 348 24.01 -22.16 14.21
N TYR A 349 24.57 -23.36 14.00
CA TYR A 349 23.97 -24.62 14.45
C TYR A 349 24.59 -25.02 15.78
N LEU A 350 23.79 -24.99 16.85
CA LEU A 350 24.23 -25.19 18.23
C LEU A 350 23.54 -26.41 18.85
N LYS A 351 24.18 -27.13 19.78
CA LYS A 351 23.62 -28.38 20.33
C LYS A 351 22.36 -28.11 21.16
N GLN A 352 21.31 -28.87 20.88
CA GLN A 352 20.02 -28.78 21.60
C GLN A 352 20.20 -29.06 23.09
N GLY A 353 19.46 -28.33 23.93
CA GLY A 353 19.49 -28.47 25.38
C GLY A 353 20.77 -27.99 26.07
N GLN A 354 21.77 -27.52 25.31
CA GLN A 354 22.98 -26.93 25.88
C GLN A 354 22.80 -25.44 26.17
N ILE A 355 23.48 -24.98 27.21
CA ILE A 355 23.58 -23.57 27.61
C ILE A 355 24.80 -22.97 26.93
N TYR A 356 24.62 -21.81 26.31
CA TYR A 356 25.68 -21.01 25.73
C TYR A 356 25.58 -19.56 26.23
N TRP A 357 26.68 -18.82 26.06
CA TRP A 357 26.72 -17.38 26.25
C TRP A 357 26.86 -16.71 24.89
N VAL A 358 26.09 -15.68 24.65
CA VAL A 358 26.33 -14.78 23.53
C VAL A 358 27.00 -13.51 24.06
N GLU A 359 28.11 -13.15 23.43
CA GLU A 359 28.86 -11.93 23.68
C GLU A 359 28.77 -11.01 22.46
N TYR A 360 28.35 -9.77 22.67
CA TYR A 360 28.28 -8.73 21.65
C TYR A 360 29.25 -7.60 21.99
N ALA A 361 30.06 -7.21 21.00
CA ALA A 361 30.87 -6.01 21.08
C ALA A 361 30.33 -4.95 20.11
N LEU A 362 29.95 -3.80 20.67
CA LEU A 362 29.61 -2.59 19.94
C LEU A 362 30.46 -1.45 20.53
N GLU A 363 31.32 -0.84 19.71
CA GLU A 363 32.31 0.14 20.15
C GLU A 363 33.19 -0.39 21.31
N GLU A 364 33.25 0.31 22.46
CA GLU A 364 34.06 -0.06 23.63
C GLU A 364 33.31 -0.92 24.66
N THR A 365 32.04 -1.26 24.44
CA THR A 365 31.23 -2.00 25.43
C THR A 365 30.97 -3.44 24.99
N THR A 366 31.30 -4.39 25.86
CA THR A 366 31.05 -5.82 25.69
C THR A 366 29.86 -6.26 26.55
N TYR A 367 28.84 -6.83 25.91
CA TYR A 367 27.65 -7.34 26.57
C TYR A 367 27.63 -8.86 26.49
N LYS A 368 27.26 -9.54 27.58
CA LYS A 368 27.23 -11.02 27.65
C LYS A 368 25.91 -11.51 28.24
N LYS A 369 25.27 -12.51 27.61
CA LYS A 369 24.02 -13.12 28.11
C LYS A 369 23.96 -14.60 27.86
N GLU A 370 23.38 -15.31 28.80
CA GLU A 370 23.13 -16.74 28.72
C GLU A 370 21.87 -17.04 27.91
N PHE A 371 21.91 -18.12 27.13
CA PHE A 371 20.72 -18.72 26.52
C PHE A 371 20.85 -20.24 26.44
N THR A 372 19.72 -20.93 26.47
CA THR A 372 19.65 -22.38 26.24
C THR A 372 19.09 -22.62 24.85
N VAL A 373 19.69 -23.54 24.10
CA VAL A 373 19.21 -23.90 22.76
C VAL A 373 18.00 -24.79 22.89
N SER A 374 16.85 -24.31 22.40
CA SER A 374 15.62 -25.09 22.36
C SER A 374 15.65 -26.19 21.28
N ASP A 375 14.56 -26.94 21.19
CA ASP A 375 14.29 -27.95 20.16
C ASP A 375 13.75 -27.36 18.84
N ARG A 376 13.67 -26.03 18.71
CA ARG A 376 13.16 -25.31 17.53
C ARG A 376 14.09 -24.18 17.10
N SER A 377 14.02 -23.77 15.83
CA SER A 377 14.79 -22.61 15.36
C SER A 377 14.37 -21.36 16.11
N GLU A 378 15.35 -20.61 16.62
CA GLU A 378 15.11 -19.41 17.42
C GLU A 378 15.83 -18.19 16.85
N LEU A 379 15.17 -17.04 16.94
CA LEU A 379 15.76 -15.73 16.67
C LEU A 379 16.01 -15.02 18.00
N PHE A 380 17.27 -14.85 18.34
CA PHE A 380 17.70 -14.07 19.50
C PHE A 380 17.83 -12.61 19.11
N ASP A 381 16.85 -11.83 19.56
CA ASP A 381 16.87 -10.37 19.47
C ASP A 381 17.63 -9.77 20.65
N TRP A 382 18.55 -8.87 20.34
CA TRP A 382 19.19 -8.02 21.33
C TRP A 382 18.89 -6.56 21.07
N ARG A 383 18.52 -5.80 22.10
CA ARG A 383 18.26 -4.35 22.00
C ARG A 383 19.31 -3.56 22.77
N PHE A 384 20.04 -2.68 22.09
CA PHE A 384 21.11 -1.87 22.70
C PHE A 384 20.60 -0.50 23.15
N ASP A 385 20.90 -0.13 24.41
CA ASP A 385 20.86 1.27 24.86
C ASP A 385 22.02 2.01 24.20
N GLY A 386 21.79 2.56 23.00
CA GLY A 386 22.69 3.52 22.40
C GLY A 386 22.68 4.81 23.22
N SER A 387 23.60 4.93 24.18
CA SER A 387 24.00 6.22 24.73
C SER A 387 25.52 6.32 24.73
N SER A 388 26.09 6.70 23.60
CA SER A 388 27.17 7.69 23.65
C SER A 388 26.51 9.03 23.43
N SER A 389 26.46 9.79 24.51
CA SER A 389 26.32 11.24 24.46
C SER A 389 27.53 11.79 23.72
N ASP A 390 27.44 11.92 22.41
CA ASP A 390 27.99 13.12 21.77
C ASP A 390 26.97 14.24 21.97
N SER A 391 26.96 14.79 23.18
CA SER A 391 26.67 16.20 23.37
C SER A 391 27.85 16.99 22.81
N ASN A 392 27.98 16.92 21.48
CA ASN A 392 28.53 17.95 20.63
C ASN A 392 28.08 17.71 19.19
N SER A 393 26.78 17.77 18.98
CA SER A 393 26.33 18.81 18.06
C SER A 393 25.23 19.60 18.77
N ASP A 394 25.45 20.90 18.92
CA ASP A 394 24.43 21.89 19.28
C ASP A 394 23.37 21.99 18.17
N ALA A 395 22.73 20.85 17.87
CA ALA A 395 21.63 20.72 16.95
C ALA A 395 20.58 19.85 17.64
N THR A 396 19.55 20.48 18.19
CA THR A 396 18.35 19.78 18.67
C THR A 396 17.79 18.87 17.56
N VAL A 397 17.06 17.79 17.86
CA VAL A 397 16.34 16.97 16.84
C VAL A 397 15.56 17.82 15.82
N VAL A 398 15.13 19.02 16.24
CA VAL A 398 14.51 20.05 15.41
C VAL A 398 15.51 20.73 14.47
N GLU A 399 16.77 20.94 14.86
CA GLU A 399 17.86 21.36 13.98
C GLU A 399 18.23 20.28 12.95
N GLU A 400 18.21 18.99 13.30
CA GLU A 400 18.41 17.93 12.30
C GLU A 400 17.28 17.92 11.26
N LEU A 401 16.04 18.13 11.72
CA LEU A 401 14.90 18.36 10.84
C LEU A 401 15.10 19.60 9.97
N LYS A 402 15.51 20.75 10.53
CA LYS A 402 15.80 21.97 9.76
C LYS A 402 16.90 21.73 8.72
N ALA A 403 17.98 21.04 9.09
CA ALA A 403 19.08 20.73 8.18
C ALA A 403 18.62 19.80 7.06
N TYR A 404 17.75 18.83 7.36
CA TYR A 404 17.13 17.98 6.36
C TYR A 404 16.20 18.76 5.41
N LEU A 405 15.34 19.62 5.94
CA LEU A 405 14.45 20.48 5.15
C LEU A 405 15.22 21.58 4.39
N GLY A 406 16.42 21.95 4.83
CA GLY A 406 17.29 22.89 4.10
C GLY A 406 17.88 22.31 2.81
N LYS A 407 17.83 20.99 2.60
CA LYS A 407 18.31 20.35 1.35
C LYS A 407 17.31 20.59 0.20
N PRO A 408 17.75 20.58 -1.07
CA PRO A 408 16.85 20.54 -2.21
C PRO A 408 15.88 19.34 -2.14
N VAL A 409 14.62 19.54 -2.50
CA VAL A 409 13.54 18.54 -2.34
C VAL A 409 13.88 17.20 -3.02
N ASP A 410 14.47 17.25 -4.21
CA ASP A 410 14.91 16.09 -4.99
C ASP A 410 16.10 15.33 -4.36
N ALA A 411 16.88 16.01 -3.51
CA ALA A 411 17.96 15.42 -2.73
C ALA A 411 17.49 14.88 -1.36
N ARG A 412 16.25 15.16 -0.94
CA ARG A 412 15.68 14.63 0.30
C ARG A 412 15.20 13.19 0.09
N GLY A 413 15.72 12.24 0.87
CA GLY A 413 15.10 10.92 1.01
C GLY A 413 13.80 10.99 1.81
N SER A 414 13.11 9.87 2.05
CA SER A 414 11.93 9.87 2.94
C SER A 414 12.28 10.38 4.35
N ILE A 415 11.45 11.26 4.92
CA ILE A 415 11.67 11.71 6.31
C ILE A 415 11.60 10.54 7.28
N ASN A 416 10.70 9.56 7.04
CA ASN A 416 10.56 8.37 7.88
C ASN A 416 11.79 7.45 7.86
N SER A 417 12.71 7.63 6.91
CA SER A 417 13.98 6.89 6.90
C SER A 417 15.08 7.55 7.73
N GLN A 418 14.92 8.83 8.08
CA GLN A 418 15.89 9.58 8.88
C GLN A 418 15.92 9.08 10.32
N SER A 419 17.10 9.10 10.94
CA SER A 419 17.28 8.70 12.35
C SER A 419 16.44 9.55 13.31
N PHE A 420 16.35 10.86 13.05
CA PHE A 420 15.60 11.81 13.87
C PHE A 420 14.08 11.59 13.84
N ALA A 421 13.56 10.87 12.84
CA ALA A 421 12.13 10.78 12.58
C ALA A 421 11.33 10.11 13.72
N THR A 422 11.94 9.13 14.37
CA THR A 422 11.31 8.36 15.46
C THR A 422 11.80 8.76 16.84
N VAL A 423 12.68 9.76 16.95
CA VAL A 423 13.19 10.26 18.23
C VAL A 423 12.03 10.86 19.04
N PRO A 424 11.86 10.46 20.32
CA PRO A 424 10.86 11.04 21.20
C PRO A 424 11.03 12.56 21.35
N LEU A 425 9.95 13.31 21.19
CA LEU A 425 9.94 14.77 21.30
C LEU A 425 9.33 15.23 22.63
N THR A 426 9.86 16.33 23.17
CA THR A 426 9.10 17.17 24.11
C THR A 426 7.94 17.85 23.37
N LEU A 427 6.97 18.41 24.11
CA LEU A 427 5.88 19.18 23.51
C LEU A 427 6.41 20.38 22.69
N GLU A 428 7.38 21.10 23.21
CA GLU A 428 8.00 22.25 22.54
C GLU A 428 8.70 21.84 21.23
N GLN A 429 9.41 20.70 21.25
CA GLN A 429 10.05 20.16 20.04
C GLN A 429 9.01 19.68 19.01
N ALA A 430 7.92 19.06 19.45
CA ALA A 430 6.83 18.64 18.56
C ALA A 430 6.14 19.84 17.89
N GLN A 431 5.88 20.92 18.64
CA GLN A 431 5.33 22.17 18.11
C GLN A 431 6.28 22.84 17.12
N ALA A 432 7.59 22.84 17.42
CA ALA A 432 8.60 23.37 16.50
C ALA A 432 8.70 22.52 15.22
N ALA A 433 8.65 21.19 15.33
CA ALA A 433 8.65 20.28 14.19
C ALA A 433 7.40 20.42 13.32
N GLU A 434 6.20 20.52 13.92
CA GLU A 434 4.95 20.81 13.20
C GLU A 434 5.09 22.09 12.38
N LYS A 435 5.58 23.18 12.98
CA LYS A 435 5.75 24.45 12.27
C LYS A 435 6.66 24.33 11.06
N LEU A 436 7.77 23.60 11.19
CA LEU A 436 8.73 23.39 10.10
C LEU A 436 8.16 22.51 8.99
N LEU A 437 7.53 21.39 9.35
CA LEU A 437 6.95 20.46 8.39
C LEU A 437 5.76 21.07 7.64
N VAL A 438 4.89 21.80 8.33
CA VAL A 438 3.79 22.53 7.70
C VAL A 438 4.31 23.57 6.70
N ALA A 439 5.32 24.35 7.10
CA ALA A 439 5.92 25.35 6.22
C ALA A 439 6.54 24.72 4.97
N ASP A 440 7.34 23.66 5.14
CA ASP A 440 7.95 22.93 4.02
C ASP A 440 6.90 22.30 3.11
N TYR A 441 5.90 21.61 3.69
CA TYR A 441 4.82 21.00 2.93
C TYR A 441 4.10 22.05 2.08
N GLN A 442 3.72 23.18 2.68
CA GLN A 442 3.07 24.27 1.97
C GLN A 442 3.93 24.85 0.85
N GLU A 443 5.24 25.03 1.07
CA GLU A 443 6.15 25.54 0.04
C GLU A 443 6.26 24.59 -1.15
N ARG A 444 6.50 23.30 -0.91
CA ARG A 444 6.59 22.27 -1.97
C ARG A 444 5.29 22.12 -2.76
N VAL A 445 4.18 22.12 -2.04
CA VAL A 445 2.85 22.05 -2.63
C VAL A 445 2.59 23.30 -3.47
N LYS A 446 2.99 24.48 -3.00
CA LYS A 446 2.79 25.74 -3.72
C LYS A 446 3.53 25.73 -5.03
N GLU A 447 4.81 25.35 -5.02
CA GLU A 447 5.65 25.27 -6.21
C GLU A 447 5.06 24.32 -7.26
N SER A 448 4.67 23.12 -6.83
CA SER A 448 4.13 22.10 -7.74
C SER A 448 2.73 22.40 -8.30
N ARG A 449 1.93 23.21 -7.60
CA ARG A 449 0.50 23.42 -7.92
C ARG A 449 0.14 24.83 -8.36
N GLN A 450 1.04 25.81 -8.30
CA GLN A 450 0.72 27.19 -8.64
C GLN A 450 0.14 27.34 -10.06
N SER A 451 0.75 26.71 -11.05
CA SER A 451 0.28 26.73 -12.44
C SER A 451 -1.07 26.04 -12.63
N GLU A 452 -1.34 24.99 -11.85
CA GLU A 452 -2.61 24.26 -11.84
C GLU A 452 -3.73 25.15 -11.27
N PHE A 453 -3.47 25.78 -10.10
CA PHE A 453 -4.40 26.68 -9.45
C PHE A 453 -4.72 27.91 -10.31
N GLN A 454 -3.73 28.49 -10.99
CA GLN A 454 -3.92 29.61 -11.93
C GLN A 454 -4.76 29.23 -13.15
N ARG A 455 -4.62 28.00 -13.67
CA ARG A 455 -5.48 27.46 -14.73
C ARG A 455 -6.88 27.06 -14.23
N LYS A 456 -7.11 27.11 -12.92
CA LYS A 456 -8.35 26.75 -12.24
C LYS A 456 -8.88 25.37 -12.63
N THR A 457 -8.01 24.37 -12.69
CA THR A 457 -8.39 23.00 -12.99
C THR A 457 -7.51 22.05 -12.22
N ILE A 458 -8.11 21.21 -11.38
CA ILE A 458 -7.40 20.13 -10.69
C ILE A 458 -7.36 18.90 -11.61
N GLU A 459 -6.22 18.21 -11.71
CA GLU A 459 -6.07 16.98 -12.50
C GLU A 459 -5.55 15.82 -11.63
N LEU A 460 -6.32 14.73 -11.53
CA LEU A 460 -5.97 13.52 -10.77
C LEU A 460 -6.34 12.28 -11.58
N ASP A 461 -5.43 11.31 -11.71
CA ASP A 461 -5.64 10.03 -12.41
C ASP A 461 -6.27 10.16 -13.81
N GLY A 462 -5.90 11.20 -14.56
CA GLY A 462 -6.42 11.47 -15.90
C GLY A 462 -7.81 12.14 -15.93
N LEU A 463 -8.45 12.34 -14.78
CA LEU A 463 -9.68 13.12 -14.63
C LEU A 463 -9.36 14.59 -14.35
N LYS A 464 -10.29 15.48 -14.75
CA LYS A 464 -10.13 16.93 -14.59
C LYS A 464 -11.33 17.51 -13.87
N MET A 465 -11.09 18.31 -12.84
CA MET A 465 -12.10 19.09 -12.14
C MET A 465 -11.81 20.59 -12.33
N PRO A 466 -12.34 21.21 -13.40
CA PRO A 466 -12.34 22.66 -13.53
C PRO A 466 -13.05 23.31 -12.33
N PHE A 467 -12.62 24.49 -11.92
CA PHE A 467 -13.32 25.27 -10.91
C PHE A 467 -13.33 26.75 -11.27
N ASP A 468 -14.24 27.50 -10.68
CA ASP A 468 -14.18 28.96 -10.68
C ASP A 468 -14.49 29.47 -9.28
N TYR A 469 -13.94 30.61 -8.90
CA TYR A 469 -14.14 31.16 -7.58
C TYR A 469 -14.15 32.68 -7.54
N LYS A 470 -14.76 33.22 -6.48
CA LYS A 470 -14.79 34.64 -6.15
C LYS A 470 -14.45 34.82 -4.69
N VAL A 471 -13.79 35.93 -4.39
CA VAL A 471 -13.45 36.34 -3.02
C VAL A 471 -14.37 37.47 -2.60
N PHE A 472 -14.97 37.34 -1.42
CA PHE A 472 -15.86 38.33 -0.81
C PHE A 472 -15.30 38.79 0.53
N GLY A 473 -15.55 40.05 0.86
CA GLY A 473 -15.18 40.66 2.14
C GLY A 473 -13.67 40.75 2.38
N ASP A 474 -13.34 41.44 3.47
CA ASP A 474 -11.97 41.57 3.94
C ASP A 474 -11.48 40.27 4.57
N LYS A 475 -10.20 39.94 4.37
CA LYS A 475 -9.59 38.71 4.90
C LYS A 475 -9.47 38.79 6.42
N PRO A 476 -10.10 37.89 7.20
CA PRO A 476 -9.90 37.83 8.64
C PRO A 476 -8.48 37.40 9.00
N GLN A 477 -8.00 37.78 10.19
CA GLN A 477 -6.69 37.35 10.70
C GLN A 477 -6.60 35.82 10.82
N SER A 478 -7.70 35.15 11.14
CA SER A 478 -7.78 33.69 11.23
C SER A 478 -7.65 32.97 9.89
N GLY A 479 -7.75 33.69 8.77
CA GLY A 479 -7.96 33.11 7.44
C GLY A 479 -9.40 33.27 6.96
N ARG A 480 -9.61 33.10 5.66
CA ARG A 480 -10.91 33.24 4.99
C ARG A 480 -11.79 32.01 5.22
N SER A 481 -13.09 32.22 5.19
CA SER A 481 -14.07 31.12 5.04
C SER A 481 -14.01 30.56 3.61
N LEU A 482 -14.32 29.27 3.42
CA LEU A 482 -14.44 28.65 2.09
C LEU A 482 -15.82 28.03 1.91
N TYR A 483 -16.51 28.37 0.83
CA TYR A 483 -17.82 27.82 0.46
C TYR A 483 -17.68 27.06 -0.85
N ILE A 484 -17.76 25.74 -0.79
CA ILE A 484 -17.69 24.84 -1.95
C ILE A 484 -19.10 24.56 -2.43
N SER A 485 -19.46 25.06 -3.62
CA SER A 485 -20.81 25.05 -4.16
C SER A 485 -20.93 24.16 -5.39
N MET A 486 -21.50 22.97 -5.22
CA MET A 486 -21.62 21.93 -6.25
C MET A 486 -22.82 22.16 -7.16
N HIS A 487 -22.59 22.06 -8.48
CA HIS A 487 -23.64 22.24 -9.48
C HIS A 487 -24.58 21.03 -9.59
N GLY A 488 -25.81 21.28 -10.03
CA GLY A 488 -26.79 20.25 -10.37
C GLY A 488 -26.55 19.58 -11.74
N GLY A 489 -27.54 18.87 -12.26
CA GLY A 489 -27.42 18.12 -13.52
C GLY A 489 -27.20 16.63 -13.27
N GLY A 490 -26.22 16.03 -13.92
CA GLY A 490 -25.93 14.60 -13.81
C GLY A 490 -26.80 13.72 -14.69
N GLY A 491 -26.18 12.66 -15.21
CA GLY A 491 -26.83 11.75 -16.17
C GLY A 491 -27.28 12.47 -17.45
N ALA A 492 -26.67 13.63 -17.75
CA ALA A 492 -27.03 14.54 -18.83
C ALA A 492 -25.83 14.82 -19.74
N PRO A 493 -26.04 15.27 -20.98
CA PRO A 493 -24.95 15.69 -21.86
C PRO A 493 -24.07 16.77 -21.23
N ALA A 494 -22.77 16.77 -21.56
CA ALA A 494 -21.79 17.70 -20.98
C ALA A 494 -22.23 19.16 -21.02
N GLN A 495 -22.82 19.61 -22.13
CA GLN A 495 -23.32 20.98 -22.31
C GLN A 495 -24.36 21.38 -21.25
N VAL A 496 -25.19 20.44 -20.78
CA VAL A 496 -26.17 20.70 -19.72
C VAL A 496 -25.46 20.86 -18.38
N ASN A 497 -24.52 19.97 -18.05
CA ASN A 497 -23.75 20.07 -16.81
C ASN A 497 -22.89 21.34 -16.77
N ASP A 498 -22.28 21.71 -17.89
CA ASP A 498 -21.48 22.93 -18.01
C ASP A 498 -22.37 24.18 -17.83
N SER A 499 -23.59 24.18 -18.38
CA SER A 499 -24.57 25.25 -18.13
C SER A 499 -25.01 25.33 -16.66
N GLN A 500 -25.23 24.19 -15.99
CA GLN A 500 -25.51 24.16 -14.55
C GLN A 500 -24.32 24.70 -13.75
N TRP A 501 -23.10 24.37 -14.13
CA TRP A 501 -21.89 24.92 -13.52
C TRP A 501 -21.80 26.44 -13.69
N GLU A 502 -22.09 26.99 -14.88
CA GLU A 502 -22.14 28.45 -15.09
C GLU A 502 -23.18 29.15 -14.20
N ASN A 503 -24.31 28.50 -13.93
CA ASN A 503 -25.29 29.01 -12.98
C ASN A 503 -24.77 28.97 -11.53
N GLN A 504 -24.10 27.88 -11.15
CA GLN A 504 -23.57 27.70 -9.81
C GLN A 504 -22.54 28.78 -9.43
N LYS A 505 -21.71 29.25 -10.38
CA LYS A 505 -20.70 30.32 -10.18
C LYS A 505 -21.25 31.66 -9.69
N LYS A 506 -22.56 31.89 -9.85
CA LYS A 506 -23.24 33.16 -9.55
C LYS A 506 -24.45 32.98 -8.62
N LEU A 507 -24.67 31.78 -8.10
CA LEU A 507 -25.90 31.44 -7.40
C LEU A 507 -26.01 32.16 -6.04
N TYR A 508 -24.95 32.10 -5.24
CA TYR A 508 -24.90 32.73 -3.92
C TYR A 508 -23.87 33.84 -3.83
N ARG A 509 -24.10 34.71 -2.84
CA ARG A 509 -23.16 35.73 -2.38
C ARG A 509 -22.97 35.53 -0.88
N VAL A 510 -21.73 35.62 -0.42
CA VAL A 510 -21.37 35.58 1.00
C VAL A 510 -20.82 36.94 1.44
N ASP A 511 -20.90 37.21 2.73
CA ASP A 511 -20.37 38.45 3.32
C ASP A 511 -18.84 38.44 3.36
N GLU A 512 -18.26 37.29 3.74
CA GLU A 512 -16.82 37.04 3.81
C GLU A 512 -16.53 35.63 3.29
N GLY A 513 -15.45 35.49 2.54
CA GLY A 513 -14.86 34.20 2.21
C GLY A 513 -14.63 33.99 0.72
N VAL A 514 -14.08 32.82 0.41
CA VAL A 514 -13.93 32.30 -0.94
C VAL A 514 -15.18 31.49 -1.28
N TYR A 515 -15.87 31.85 -2.35
CA TYR A 515 -16.93 31.05 -2.93
C TYR A 515 -16.38 30.34 -4.16
N VAL A 516 -16.29 29.02 -4.12
CA VAL A 516 -15.80 28.19 -5.24
C VAL A 516 -16.92 27.30 -5.77
N ALA A 517 -17.05 27.26 -7.09
CA ALA A 517 -17.90 26.32 -7.81
C ALA A 517 -17.03 25.36 -8.64
N PRO A 518 -16.81 24.11 -8.20
CA PRO A 518 -16.17 23.09 -9.02
C PRO A 518 -17.15 22.56 -10.08
N ARG A 519 -16.61 22.10 -11.21
CA ARG A 519 -17.30 21.31 -12.24
C ARG A 519 -16.90 19.87 -12.08
N ALA A 520 -17.85 18.98 -11.85
CA ALA A 520 -17.53 17.57 -11.58
C ALA A 520 -16.75 16.94 -12.73
N PRO A 521 -15.84 15.99 -12.46
CA PRO A 521 -15.01 15.42 -13.51
C PRO A 521 -15.81 14.66 -14.58
N THR A 522 -16.93 14.05 -14.19
CA THR A 522 -17.76 13.21 -15.05
C THR A 522 -19.13 13.83 -15.32
N ASN A 523 -19.91 13.17 -16.18
CA ASN A 523 -21.29 13.55 -16.51
C ASN A 523 -22.29 12.45 -16.09
N THR A 524 -21.86 11.50 -15.28
CA THR A 524 -22.67 10.36 -14.81
C THR A 524 -23.80 10.85 -13.90
N TRP A 525 -24.79 10.00 -13.64
CA TRP A 525 -25.90 10.38 -12.74
C TRP A 525 -25.43 10.61 -11.30
N ASN A 526 -24.35 9.94 -10.90
CA ASN A 526 -23.72 9.98 -9.58
C ASN A 526 -22.40 10.77 -9.57
N LEU A 527 -22.26 11.77 -10.44
CA LEU A 527 -21.01 12.52 -10.67
C LEU A 527 -20.31 13.08 -9.41
N TRP A 528 -21.04 13.32 -8.32
CA TRP A 528 -20.48 13.80 -7.05
C TRP A 528 -20.28 12.69 -6.01
N HIS A 529 -20.65 11.45 -6.32
CA HIS A 529 -20.62 10.31 -5.40
C HIS A 529 -19.45 9.36 -5.70
N GLU A 530 -18.88 9.45 -6.91
CA GLU A 530 -17.80 8.57 -7.39
C GLU A 530 -16.56 8.67 -6.50
N GLY A 531 -15.86 7.55 -6.25
CA GLY A 531 -14.78 7.50 -5.25
C GLY A 531 -13.56 8.39 -5.52
N HIS A 532 -13.43 8.98 -6.71
CA HIS A 532 -12.39 9.97 -6.99
C HIS A 532 -12.72 11.36 -6.42
N ILE A 533 -14.00 11.66 -6.15
CA ILE A 533 -14.45 12.99 -5.71
C ILE A 533 -13.86 13.38 -4.37
N ASP A 534 -13.79 12.47 -3.40
CA ASP A 534 -13.19 12.71 -2.08
C ASP A 534 -11.75 13.26 -2.20
N ARG A 535 -10.94 12.68 -3.10
CA ARG A 535 -9.55 13.14 -3.35
C ARG A 535 -9.50 14.49 -4.06
N PHE A 536 -10.42 14.76 -4.98
CA PHE A 536 -10.55 16.08 -5.60
C PHE A 536 -10.93 17.15 -4.57
N PHE A 537 -11.79 16.83 -3.61
CA PHE A 537 -12.21 17.77 -2.57
C PHE A 537 -11.11 17.99 -1.53
N ASP A 538 -10.39 16.94 -1.12
CA ASP A 538 -9.18 17.10 -0.31
C ASP A 538 -8.17 18.05 -0.98
N ARG A 539 -7.93 17.84 -2.28
CA ARG A 539 -7.04 18.68 -3.10
C ARG A 539 -7.54 20.12 -3.23
N LEU A 540 -8.84 20.30 -3.48
CA LEU A 540 -9.46 21.62 -3.59
C LEU A 540 -9.33 22.43 -2.29
N ILE A 541 -9.62 21.79 -1.14
CA ILE A 541 -9.51 22.43 0.17
C ILE A 541 -8.05 22.82 0.45
N GLU A 542 -7.11 21.91 0.23
CA GLU A 542 -5.67 22.17 0.42
C GLU A 542 -5.18 23.36 -0.43
N ASP A 543 -5.56 23.40 -1.70
CA ASP A 543 -5.17 24.46 -2.62
C ASP A 543 -5.74 25.83 -2.16
N PHE A 544 -6.99 25.90 -1.69
CA PHE A 544 -7.55 27.15 -1.19
C PHE A 544 -6.98 27.58 0.17
N VAL A 545 -6.62 26.63 1.04
CA VAL A 545 -5.85 26.92 2.26
C VAL A 545 -4.52 27.58 1.90
N LEU A 546 -3.87 27.08 0.85
CA LEU A 546 -2.54 27.53 0.44
C LEU A 546 -2.53 28.85 -0.34
N PHE A 547 -3.40 28.99 -1.34
CA PHE A 547 -3.36 30.10 -2.29
C PHE A 547 -4.26 31.27 -1.89
N GLU A 548 -5.34 31.02 -1.14
CA GLU A 548 -6.29 32.06 -0.69
C GLU A 548 -6.31 32.27 0.83
N ASN A 549 -5.41 31.59 1.56
CA ASN A 549 -5.29 31.67 3.02
C ASN A 549 -6.65 31.38 3.71
N VAL A 550 -7.32 30.33 3.24
CA VAL A 550 -8.53 29.79 3.86
C VAL A 550 -8.18 29.17 5.21
N ASP A 551 -9.04 29.40 6.20
CA ASP A 551 -9.02 28.69 7.47
C ASP A 551 -9.62 27.28 7.28
N PRO A 552 -8.87 26.18 7.48
CA PRO A 552 -9.41 24.82 7.31
C PRO A 552 -10.50 24.46 8.33
N ASP A 553 -10.68 25.25 9.39
CA ASP A 553 -11.79 25.10 10.34
C ASP A 553 -13.05 25.89 9.91
N LYS A 554 -13.04 26.57 8.75
CA LYS A 554 -14.16 27.33 8.18
C LYS A 554 -14.44 26.95 6.72
N VAL A 555 -14.42 25.65 6.44
CA VAL A 555 -14.80 25.09 5.13
C VAL A 555 -16.25 24.62 5.18
N TYR A 556 -17.07 25.10 4.26
CA TYR A 556 -18.50 24.83 4.17
C TYR A 556 -18.80 24.13 2.85
N LEU A 557 -19.52 23.01 2.92
CA LEU A 557 -19.92 22.24 1.74
C LEU A 557 -21.38 22.54 1.39
N MET A 558 -21.69 22.85 0.14
CA MET A 558 -23.05 23.09 -0.30
C MET A 558 -23.29 22.65 -1.75
N GLY A 559 -24.54 22.42 -2.12
CA GLY A 559 -24.84 21.95 -3.46
C GLY A 559 -26.33 21.92 -3.75
N TYR A 560 -26.68 22.08 -5.03
CA TYR A 560 -28.06 22.16 -5.48
C TYR A 560 -28.40 21.02 -6.43
N SER A 561 -29.58 20.40 -6.30
CA SER A 561 -30.04 19.28 -7.15
C SER A 561 -29.08 18.08 -7.06
N ALA A 562 -28.51 17.59 -8.17
CA ALA A 562 -27.44 16.58 -8.10
C ALA A 562 -26.23 17.02 -7.25
N GLY A 563 -25.94 18.31 -7.16
CA GLY A 563 -24.98 18.84 -6.20
C GLY A 563 -25.46 18.65 -4.75
N GLY A 564 -26.77 18.73 -4.49
CA GLY A 564 -27.38 18.36 -3.22
C GLY A 564 -27.28 16.86 -2.93
N ASP A 565 -27.47 16.00 -3.93
CA ASP A 565 -27.20 14.55 -3.81
C ASP A 565 -25.74 14.32 -3.36
N GLY A 566 -24.80 15.05 -3.97
CA GLY A 566 -23.39 15.09 -3.57
C GLY A 566 -23.16 15.54 -2.13
N VAL A 567 -23.92 16.52 -1.63
CA VAL A 567 -23.81 16.97 -0.22
C VAL A 567 -24.23 15.87 0.74
N TYR A 568 -25.35 15.18 0.47
CA TYR A 568 -25.78 14.05 1.31
C TYR A 568 -24.70 12.97 1.41
N GLN A 569 -24.01 12.73 0.30
CA GLN A 569 -23.03 11.67 0.15
C GLN A 569 -21.67 12.03 0.77
N LEU A 570 -21.14 13.22 0.47
CA LEU A 570 -19.81 13.66 0.92
C LEU A 570 -19.80 14.13 2.38
N ALA A 571 -20.86 14.79 2.85
CA ALA A 571 -20.87 15.39 4.19
C ALA A 571 -20.67 14.36 5.32
N PRO A 572 -21.33 13.18 5.35
CA PRO A 572 -21.07 12.15 6.36
C PRO A 572 -19.70 11.48 6.20
N ARG A 573 -19.23 11.29 4.95
CA ARG A 573 -17.96 10.61 4.65
C ARG A 573 -16.72 11.44 4.98
N MET A 574 -16.82 12.75 4.77
CA MET A 574 -15.75 13.72 4.96
C MET A 574 -16.09 14.73 6.07
N ALA A 575 -16.92 14.33 7.05
CA ALA A 575 -17.43 15.24 8.09
C ALA A 575 -16.33 15.99 8.85
N ASP A 576 -15.16 15.37 8.97
CA ASP A 576 -13.97 15.91 9.62
C ASP A 576 -13.17 16.91 8.76
N ARG A 577 -13.70 17.30 7.59
CA ARG A 577 -13.18 18.38 6.74
C ARG A 577 -14.01 19.66 6.79
N PHE A 578 -15.22 19.61 7.30
CA PHE A 578 -16.18 20.70 7.15
C PHE A 578 -16.61 21.28 8.50
N ALA A 579 -16.92 22.58 8.48
CA ALA A 579 -17.50 23.31 9.60
C ALA A 579 -19.03 23.20 9.62
N ALA A 580 -19.66 23.17 8.45
CA ALA A 580 -21.07 22.86 8.25
C ALA A 580 -21.31 22.45 6.79
N ALA A 581 -22.46 21.82 6.51
CA ALA A 581 -22.88 21.51 5.15
C ALA A 581 -24.36 21.84 4.89
N ALA A 582 -24.68 22.24 3.66
CA ALA A 582 -26.02 22.62 3.23
C ALA A 582 -26.45 21.86 1.97
N MET A 583 -27.49 21.05 2.11
CA MET A 583 -28.10 20.30 1.03
C MET A 583 -29.31 21.07 0.48
N MET A 584 -29.32 21.33 -0.83
CA MET A 584 -30.45 22.00 -1.49
C MET A 584 -31.04 21.14 -2.60
N ALA A 585 -32.33 20.82 -2.49
CA ALA A 585 -33.11 20.12 -3.53
C ALA A 585 -32.51 18.79 -4.03
N GLY A 586 -31.70 18.11 -3.23
CA GLY A 586 -31.10 16.82 -3.53
C GLY A 586 -31.83 15.63 -2.87
N HIS A 587 -31.37 14.43 -3.19
CA HIS A 587 -31.86 13.16 -2.70
C HIS A 587 -30.70 12.36 -2.09
N PRO A 588 -30.86 11.79 -0.87
CA PRO A 588 -29.79 11.08 -0.16
C PRO A 588 -29.47 9.69 -0.74
N ASN A 589 -30.38 9.14 -1.55
CA ASN A 589 -30.33 7.75 -2.01
C ASN A 589 -30.22 6.78 -0.82
N GLU A 590 -29.20 5.94 -0.77
CA GLU A 590 -28.93 4.97 0.31
C GLU A 590 -28.12 5.51 1.49
N THR A 591 -27.69 6.78 1.48
CA THR A 591 -26.81 7.33 2.51
C THR A 591 -27.46 7.36 3.89
N SER A 592 -26.61 7.18 4.92
CA SER A 592 -27.00 7.26 6.32
C SER A 592 -26.59 8.61 6.96
N PRO A 593 -27.45 9.23 7.80
CA PRO A 593 -27.10 10.43 8.55
C PRO A 593 -26.11 10.18 9.70
N LEU A 594 -25.81 8.92 10.05
CA LEU A 594 -25.03 8.57 11.24
C LEU A 594 -23.65 9.26 11.30
N GLY A 595 -22.98 9.42 10.14
CA GLY A 595 -21.67 10.09 10.04
C GLY A 595 -21.71 11.61 10.30
N LEU A 596 -22.89 12.23 10.32
CA LEU A 596 -23.07 13.67 10.53
C LEU A 596 -22.98 14.10 12.00
N ARG A 597 -22.69 13.17 12.93
CA ARG A 597 -22.74 13.46 14.38
C ARG A 597 -22.06 14.78 14.76
N ASN A 598 -20.89 15.06 14.20
CA ASN A 598 -20.08 16.24 14.54
C ASN A 598 -20.12 17.34 13.48
N LEU A 599 -20.93 17.19 12.43
CA LEU A 599 -21.05 18.15 11.34
C LEU A 599 -22.45 18.78 11.34
N PRO A 600 -22.56 20.08 11.65
CA PRO A 600 -23.80 20.82 11.45
C PRO A 600 -24.31 20.68 10.01
N PHE A 601 -25.53 20.18 9.85
CA PHE A 601 -26.10 19.84 8.54
C PHE A 601 -27.46 20.50 8.32
N THR A 602 -27.61 21.27 7.24
CA THR A 602 -28.88 21.90 6.87
C THR A 602 -29.47 21.32 5.58
N ILE A 603 -30.79 21.17 5.56
CA ILE A 603 -31.57 20.67 4.41
C ILE A 603 -32.57 21.74 4.01
N HIS A 604 -32.50 22.19 2.76
CA HIS A 604 -33.47 23.08 2.15
C HIS A 604 -34.13 22.37 0.97
N MET A 605 -35.45 22.28 1.01
CA MET A 605 -36.24 21.56 0.03
C MET A 605 -37.47 22.36 -0.36
N GLY A 606 -37.89 22.34 -1.61
CA GLY A 606 -39.18 22.91 -1.99
C GLY A 606 -40.30 22.03 -1.48
N GLU A 607 -41.33 22.59 -0.84
CA GLU A 607 -42.48 21.83 -0.36
C GLU A 607 -43.15 20.99 -1.48
N LYS A 608 -43.10 21.51 -2.72
CA LYS A 608 -43.66 20.87 -3.93
C LYS A 608 -42.61 20.14 -4.78
N ASP A 609 -41.36 19.99 -4.31
CA ASP A 609 -40.34 19.19 -5.02
C ASP A 609 -40.58 17.69 -4.81
N GLY A 610 -41.63 17.16 -5.46
CA GLY A 610 -42.05 15.76 -5.34
C GLY A 610 -41.28 14.78 -6.23
N ALA A 611 -40.38 15.25 -7.09
CA ALA A 611 -39.58 14.37 -7.95
C ALA A 611 -38.73 13.44 -7.08
N TYR A 612 -38.75 12.14 -7.39
CA TYR A 612 -38.07 11.10 -6.59
C TYR A 612 -38.46 11.11 -5.09
N ASN A 613 -39.63 11.65 -4.73
CA ASN A 613 -40.06 11.87 -3.36
C ASN A 613 -39.12 12.77 -2.51
N ARG A 614 -38.34 13.66 -3.14
CA ARG A 614 -37.37 14.52 -2.44
C ARG A 614 -37.93 15.27 -1.24
N ASN A 615 -39.10 15.91 -1.39
CA ASN A 615 -39.78 16.59 -0.28
C ASN A 615 -40.08 15.67 0.90
N LYS A 616 -40.69 14.51 0.67
CA LYS A 616 -40.97 13.51 1.71
C LYS A 616 -39.68 12.95 2.32
N THR A 617 -38.66 12.70 1.51
CA THR A 617 -37.36 12.22 2.00
C THR A 617 -36.68 13.28 2.89
N ALA A 618 -36.81 14.57 2.58
CA ALA A 618 -36.33 15.65 3.44
C ALA A 618 -37.07 15.69 4.79
N GLU A 619 -38.38 15.39 4.82
CA GLU A 619 -39.14 15.23 6.08
C GLU A 619 -38.64 14.03 6.88
N THR A 620 -38.44 12.88 6.24
CA THR A 620 -37.88 11.69 6.90
C THR A 620 -36.50 11.99 7.49
N TRP A 621 -35.65 12.72 6.78
CA TRP A 621 -34.33 13.12 7.27
C TRP A 621 -34.41 14.14 8.41
N ARG A 622 -35.35 15.10 8.37
CA ARG A 622 -35.63 15.99 9.50
C ARG A 622 -35.94 15.20 10.76
N ASP A 623 -36.88 14.26 10.66
CA ASP A 623 -37.34 13.49 11.81
C ASP A 623 -36.22 12.55 12.31
N SER A 624 -35.44 11.96 11.40
CA SER A 624 -34.27 11.12 11.74
C SER A 624 -33.17 11.91 12.45
N LEU A 625 -32.83 13.11 11.95
CA LEU A 625 -31.83 13.98 12.58
C LEU A 625 -32.31 14.51 13.93
N ALA A 626 -33.62 14.80 14.06
CA ALA A 626 -34.23 15.19 15.32
C ALA A 626 -34.15 14.06 16.35
N GLN A 627 -34.45 12.81 15.95
CA GLN A 627 -34.32 11.65 16.82
C GLN A 627 -32.87 11.41 17.23
N LEU A 628 -31.92 11.42 16.29
CA LEU A 628 -30.50 11.24 16.58
C LEU A 628 -29.95 12.34 17.51
N ASN A 629 -30.39 13.59 17.33
CA ASN A 629 -30.05 14.69 18.26
C ASN A 629 -30.72 14.50 19.62
N GLN A 630 -31.94 13.98 19.70
CA GLN A 630 -32.58 13.68 20.99
C GLN A 630 -31.83 12.58 21.76
N GLU A 631 -31.34 11.56 21.06
CA GLU A 631 -30.55 10.45 21.64
C GLU A 631 -29.10 10.86 21.97
N ASP A 632 -28.54 11.80 21.22
CA ASP A 632 -27.21 12.39 21.43
C ASP A 632 -27.27 13.93 21.36
N PRO A 633 -27.68 14.63 22.45
CA PRO A 633 -27.95 16.08 22.44
C PRO A 633 -26.76 16.98 22.06
N LYS A 634 -25.54 16.42 22.04
CA LYS A 634 -24.33 17.13 21.61
C LYS A 634 -23.95 16.87 20.15
N GLY A 635 -24.68 16.03 19.44
CA GLY A 635 -24.44 15.67 18.05
C GLY A 635 -25.61 15.98 17.14
N TYR A 636 -25.42 15.85 15.83
CA TYR A 636 -26.47 16.00 14.81
C TYR A 636 -27.18 17.36 14.83
N THR A 637 -26.44 18.45 15.10
CA THR A 637 -26.96 19.81 14.96
C THR A 637 -27.50 20.00 13.55
N HIS A 638 -28.78 20.33 13.42
CA HIS A 638 -29.44 20.40 12.12
C HIS A 638 -30.40 21.58 12.00
N PHE A 639 -30.68 21.93 10.76
CA PHE A 639 -31.75 22.86 10.38
C PHE A 639 -32.40 22.30 9.11
N VAL A 640 -33.69 22.02 9.16
CA VAL A 640 -34.39 21.49 7.98
C VAL A 640 -35.58 22.38 7.68
N LYS A 641 -35.68 22.83 6.42
CA LYS A 641 -36.78 23.68 5.97
C LYS A 641 -37.33 23.22 4.63
N LEU A 642 -38.64 22.99 4.64
CA LEU A 642 -39.44 22.89 3.43
C LEU A 642 -39.97 24.29 3.11
N HIS A 643 -39.61 24.83 1.95
CA HIS A 643 -40.02 26.17 1.53
C HIS A 643 -41.41 26.11 0.92
N GLU A 644 -42.36 26.75 1.61
CA GLU A 644 -43.79 26.74 1.27
C GLU A 644 -44.04 27.19 -0.17
N GLY A 645 -44.84 26.42 -0.90
CA GLY A 645 -45.22 26.71 -2.27
C GLY A 645 -44.12 26.58 -3.32
N LYS A 646 -42.86 26.30 -2.94
CA LYS A 646 -41.72 26.18 -3.86
C LYS A 646 -41.56 24.77 -4.41
N GLY A 647 -41.14 24.68 -5.68
CA GLY A 647 -40.76 23.42 -6.34
C GLY A 647 -39.26 23.16 -6.23
N HIS A 648 -38.70 22.46 -7.22
CA HIS A 648 -37.26 22.16 -7.26
C HIS A 648 -36.37 23.41 -7.18
N TRP A 649 -36.79 24.51 -7.81
CA TRP A 649 -36.20 25.83 -7.64
C TRP A 649 -36.91 26.60 -6.51
N MET A 650 -36.15 27.03 -5.51
CA MET A 650 -36.67 27.67 -4.29
C MET A 650 -36.56 29.20 -4.29
N ASP A 651 -36.35 29.83 -5.45
CA ASP A 651 -36.18 31.29 -5.60
C ASP A 651 -35.08 31.88 -4.71
N ARG A 652 -34.02 31.10 -4.46
CA ARG A 652 -32.91 31.41 -3.54
C ARG A 652 -33.32 31.62 -2.08
N GLN A 653 -34.53 31.21 -1.67
CA GLN A 653 -34.91 31.27 -0.25
C GLN A 653 -34.03 30.35 0.60
N ASP A 654 -33.49 29.29 0.01
CA ASP A 654 -32.49 28.40 0.58
C ASP A 654 -31.15 29.10 0.91
N ALA A 655 -30.91 30.32 0.44
CA ALA A 655 -29.71 31.10 0.80
C ALA A 655 -29.63 31.46 2.30
N GLU A 656 -30.71 31.28 3.07
CA GLU A 656 -30.66 31.39 4.54
C GLU A 656 -29.76 30.32 5.18
N ALA A 657 -29.39 29.26 4.43
CA ALA A 657 -28.40 28.27 4.83
C ALA A 657 -27.04 28.92 5.16
N LEU A 658 -26.63 29.94 4.38
CA LEU A 658 -25.30 30.55 4.50
C LEU A 658 -25.06 31.25 5.86
N PRO A 659 -25.93 32.17 6.32
CA PRO A 659 -25.77 32.77 7.66
C PRO A 659 -25.99 31.75 8.79
N TRP A 660 -26.69 30.64 8.56
CA TRP A 660 -26.76 29.55 9.53
C TRP A 660 -25.43 28.80 9.63
N MET A 661 -24.85 28.38 8.50
CA MET A 661 -23.56 27.67 8.43
C MET A 661 -22.41 28.50 9.01
N ASN A 662 -22.38 29.81 8.76
CA ASN A 662 -21.30 30.71 9.21
C ASN A 662 -21.19 30.82 10.75
N LYS A 663 -22.15 30.29 11.51
CA LYS A 663 -22.08 30.24 12.98
C LYS A 663 -21.15 29.14 13.50
N PHE A 664 -20.77 28.20 12.63
CA PHE A 664 -20.04 27.00 13.01
C PHE A 664 -18.59 27.04 12.52
N THR A 665 -17.73 26.45 13.34
CA THR A 665 -16.35 26.09 13.00
C THR A 665 -16.20 24.59 13.17
N ARG A 666 -15.31 23.98 12.39
CA ARG A 666 -15.05 22.54 12.44
C ARG A 666 -14.64 22.11 13.86
N GLU A 667 -15.28 21.05 14.35
CA GLU A 667 -14.86 20.38 15.57
C GLU A 667 -13.69 19.44 15.26
N LYS A 668 -12.46 19.88 15.53
CA LYS A 668 -11.24 19.15 15.14
C LYS A 668 -11.09 17.82 15.89
N TYR A 669 -11.42 17.81 17.18
CA TYR A 669 -11.12 16.70 18.07
C TYR A 669 -12.38 16.31 18.85
N PRO A 670 -13.46 15.85 18.19
CA PRO A 670 -14.72 15.59 18.86
C PRO A 670 -14.55 14.55 19.98
N MET A 671 -15.30 14.72 21.06
CA MET A 671 -15.30 13.75 22.17
C MET A 671 -15.86 12.39 21.77
N LYS A 672 -16.76 12.34 20.79
CA LYS A 672 -17.35 11.10 20.28
C LYS A 672 -17.42 11.14 18.75
N ILE A 673 -17.02 10.05 18.13
CA ILE A 673 -17.01 9.85 16.69
C ILE A 673 -18.00 8.74 16.37
N VAL A 674 -18.77 8.93 15.29
CA VAL A 674 -19.56 7.90 14.63
C VAL A 674 -19.08 7.83 13.20
N TRP A 675 -18.26 6.82 12.91
CA TRP A 675 -17.64 6.61 11.61
C TRP A 675 -18.39 5.50 10.88
N LYS A 676 -19.31 5.90 10.01
CA LYS A 676 -20.11 5.01 9.18
C LYS A 676 -19.52 4.99 7.77
N GLN A 677 -19.10 3.81 7.31
CA GLN A 677 -18.63 3.61 5.94
C GLN A 677 -19.80 3.58 4.97
N ASP A 678 -19.53 4.04 3.75
CA ASP A 678 -20.45 4.03 2.60
C ASP A 678 -19.76 3.30 1.43
N ASP A 679 -20.33 3.38 0.22
CA ASP A 679 -19.79 2.74 -0.98
C ASP A 679 -18.38 3.26 -1.34
N VAL A 680 -18.06 4.49 -0.93
CA VAL A 680 -16.70 5.04 -0.94
C VAL A 680 -16.09 4.83 0.44
N ILE A 681 -15.08 3.96 0.50
CA ILE A 681 -14.41 3.59 1.74
C ILE A 681 -13.39 4.66 2.12
N SER A 682 -13.51 5.20 3.34
CA SER A 682 -12.51 6.07 3.95
C SER A 682 -11.66 5.29 4.95
N ARG A 683 -10.36 5.60 5.02
CA ARG A 683 -9.41 4.97 5.97
C ARG A 683 -9.01 5.88 7.13
N ARG A 684 -9.44 7.13 7.15
CA ARG A 684 -9.14 8.12 8.21
C ARG A 684 -10.35 9.00 8.47
N PHE A 685 -10.66 9.21 9.74
CA PHE A 685 -11.79 10.02 10.17
C PHE A 685 -11.53 10.62 11.55
N TYR A 686 -11.49 11.96 11.63
CA TYR A 686 -11.04 12.73 12.78
C TYR A 686 -9.69 12.22 13.31
N TRP A 687 -9.65 11.74 14.55
CA TRP A 687 -8.47 11.19 15.22
C TRP A 687 -8.34 9.66 15.10
N LEU A 688 -9.12 9.03 14.21
CA LEU A 688 -9.04 7.60 13.90
C LEU A 688 -8.49 7.34 12.50
N ALA A 689 -7.80 6.22 12.33
CA ALA A 689 -7.49 5.64 11.04
C ALA A 689 -7.44 4.10 11.13
N THR A 690 -7.40 3.42 9.98
CA THR A 690 -7.16 1.97 9.95
C THR A 690 -6.41 1.55 8.70
N GLN A 691 -5.49 0.59 8.87
CA GLN A 691 -4.86 -0.14 7.78
C GLN A 691 -5.48 -1.53 7.59
N ALA A 692 -6.41 -1.94 8.46
CA ALA A 692 -7.12 -3.19 8.34
C ALA A 692 -8.08 -3.17 7.14
N ASP A 693 -8.58 -4.34 6.78
CA ASP A 693 -9.71 -4.47 5.87
C ASP A 693 -10.95 -3.86 6.51
N ILE A 694 -11.72 -3.12 5.71
CA ILE A 694 -12.91 -2.41 6.16
C ILE A 694 -14.13 -3.15 5.60
N PRO A 695 -14.95 -3.80 6.46
CA PRO A 695 -16.20 -4.41 6.02
C PRO A 695 -17.13 -3.39 5.38
N GLU A 696 -17.94 -3.85 4.42
CA GLU A 696 -18.94 -3.01 3.78
C GLU A 696 -19.87 -2.40 4.83
N ARG A 697 -20.14 -1.09 4.72
CA ARG A 697 -20.99 -0.34 5.66
C ARG A 697 -20.55 -0.47 7.13
N ALA A 698 -19.27 -0.75 7.42
CA ALA A 698 -18.76 -0.82 8.79
C ALA A 698 -19.12 0.43 9.61
N LEU A 699 -19.50 0.22 10.87
CA LEU A 699 -19.78 1.26 11.84
C LEU A 699 -18.72 1.21 12.95
N THR A 700 -18.01 2.30 13.16
CA THR A 700 -17.12 2.47 14.30
C THR A 700 -17.60 3.63 15.15
N VAL A 701 -17.89 3.36 16.42
CA VAL A 701 -18.24 4.37 17.43
C VAL A 701 -17.11 4.42 18.44
N ALA A 702 -16.49 5.59 18.58
CA ALA A 702 -15.40 5.80 19.53
C ALA A 702 -15.65 7.05 20.35
N SER A 703 -15.10 7.08 21.55
CA SER A 703 -15.15 8.25 22.43
C SER A 703 -13.81 8.49 23.13
N ARG A 704 -13.60 9.73 23.55
CA ARG A 704 -12.47 10.15 24.37
C ARG A 704 -12.94 10.95 25.57
N GLN A 705 -12.29 10.73 26.71
CA GLN A 705 -12.50 11.51 27.92
C GLN A 705 -11.21 11.53 28.76
N GLY A 706 -10.59 12.71 28.87
CA GLY A 706 -9.30 12.86 29.52
C GLY A 706 -8.26 11.93 28.88
N GLN A 707 -7.54 11.17 29.71
CA GLN A 707 -6.53 10.18 29.30
C GLN A 707 -7.12 8.84 28.80
N SER A 708 -8.43 8.75 28.60
CA SER A 708 -9.10 7.50 28.19
C SER A 708 -9.68 7.61 26.79
N ILE A 709 -9.42 6.60 25.97
CA ILE A 709 -10.03 6.37 24.66
C ILE A 709 -10.85 5.08 24.72
N SER A 710 -12.08 5.11 24.24
CA SER A 710 -12.97 3.94 24.26
C SER A 710 -13.55 3.69 22.88
N ILE A 711 -13.23 2.54 22.30
CA ILE A 711 -13.88 2.02 21.10
C ILE A 711 -15.13 1.28 21.57
N LEU A 712 -16.29 1.92 21.41
CA LEU A 712 -17.58 1.43 21.91
C LEU A 712 -18.18 0.38 20.99
N GLU A 713 -17.92 0.51 19.69
CA GLU A 713 -18.36 -0.42 18.64
C GLU A 713 -17.38 -0.32 17.49
N SER A 714 -16.89 -1.44 16.97
CA SER A 714 -16.18 -1.48 15.69
C SER A 714 -15.99 -2.93 15.22
N PRO A 715 -16.29 -3.24 13.95
CA PRO A 715 -15.99 -4.55 13.37
C PRO A 715 -14.55 -4.65 12.86
N LEU A 716 -13.77 -3.56 12.92
CA LEU A 716 -12.41 -3.51 12.39
C LEU A 716 -11.47 -4.36 13.26
N ALA A 717 -10.50 -5.01 12.63
CA ALA A 717 -9.49 -5.81 13.33
C ALA A 717 -8.48 -4.94 14.11
N GLU A 718 -8.24 -3.72 13.63
CA GLU A 718 -7.28 -2.77 14.20
C GLU A 718 -7.70 -1.32 13.92
N LEU A 719 -7.41 -0.44 14.86
CA LEU A 719 -7.55 1.00 14.73
C LEU A 719 -6.25 1.70 15.14
N THR A 720 -5.88 2.72 14.37
CA THR A 720 -4.90 3.72 14.76
C THR A 720 -5.63 4.89 15.41
N VAL A 721 -5.23 5.27 16.61
CA VAL A 721 -5.71 6.45 17.34
C VAL A 721 -4.61 7.50 17.31
N PHE A 722 -4.85 8.60 16.59
CA PHE A 722 -3.95 9.75 16.60
C PHE A 722 -4.20 10.63 17.82
N LEU A 723 -3.12 11.13 18.42
CA LEU A 723 -3.12 11.86 19.67
C LEU A 723 -2.38 13.18 19.54
N LYS A 724 -2.91 14.20 20.21
CA LYS A 724 -2.29 15.51 20.33
C LYS A 724 -2.50 16.06 21.74
N ASP A 725 -1.52 16.83 22.18
CA ASP A 725 -1.50 17.47 23.49
C ASP A 725 -2.66 18.45 23.76
N ASP A 726 -3.41 18.80 22.71
CA ASP A 726 -4.64 19.59 22.81
C ASP A 726 -5.78 18.86 23.55
N PHE A 727 -5.79 17.52 23.57
CA PHE A 727 -6.91 16.76 24.16
C PHE A 727 -6.50 15.53 25.00
N VAL A 728 -5.21 15.21 25.06
CA VAL A 728 -4.59 14.25 26.01
C VAL A 728 -3.26 14.82 26.48
N ASP A 729 -2.75 14.47 27.65
CA ASP A 729 -1.36 14.71 28.03
C ASP A 729 -0.52 13.50 27.59
N CYS A 730 0.30 13.66 26.54
CA CYS A 730 1.15 12.57 26.05
C CYS A 730 2.32 12.23 27.00
N ASN A 731 2.56 13.01 28.08
CA ASN A 731 3.55 12.65 29.11
C ASN A 731 2.97 11.74 30.20
N GLN A 732 1.65 11.57 30.22
CA GLN A 732 0.92 10.69 31.11
C GLN A 732 0.47 9.43 30.37
N ASP A 733 0.13 8.40 31.13
CA ASP A 733 -0.43 7.18 30.54
C ASP A 733 -1.77 7.49 29.90
N VAL A 734 -1.96 6.99 28.68
CA VAL A 734 -3.24 6.93 27.99
C VAL A 734 -3.74 5.49 28.05
N LYS A 735 -5.02 5.33 28.39
CA LYS A 735 -5.70 4.05 28.43
C LYS A 735 -6.65 3.94 27.25
N ALA A 736 -6.55 2.86 26.48
CA ALA A 736 -7.53 2.55 25.45
C ALA A 736 -8.32 1.29 25.80
N THR A 737 -9.65 1.37 25.69
CA THR A 737 -10.55 0.22 25.82
C THR A 737 -11.24 -0.09 24.51
N TRP A 738 -11.52 -1.38 24.28
CA TRP A 738 -12.38 -1.86 23.22
C TRP A 738 -13.53 -2.62 23.88
N HIS A 739 -14.74 -2.07 23.74
CA HIS A 739 -15.83 -2.30 24.69
C HIS A 739 -15.32 -2.08 26.13
N ASP A 740 -15.44 -3.11 26.98
CA ASP A 740 -15.02 -3.07 28.38
C ASP A 740 -13.58 -3.56 28.61
N GLN A 741 -12.89 -4.05 27.57
CA GLN A 741 -11.55 -4.62 27.69
C GLN A 741 -10.46 -3.57 27.46
N VAL A 742 -9.45 -3.54 28.33
CA VAL A 742 -8.26 -2.71 28.14
C VAL A 742 -7.38 -3.34 27.05
N VAL A 743 -7.15 -2.60 25.97
CA VAL A 743 -6.33 -3.03 24.82
C VAL A 743 -5.00 -2.30 24.73
N TYR A 744 -4.88 -1.16 25.42
CA TYR A 744 -3.63 -0.41 25.57
C TYR A 744 -3.61 0.35 26.89
N SER A 745 -2.44 0.43 27.50
CA SER A 745 -2.13 1.31 28.64
C SER A 745 -0.66 1.67 28.59
N GLY A 746 -0.35 2.96 28.48
CA GLY A 746 1.03 3.44 28.47
C GLY A 746 1.16 4.86 27.95
N LYS A 747 2.38 5.39 27.97
CA LYS A 747 2.67 6.75 27.51
C LYS A 747 2.79 6.82 25.98
N PRO A 748 2.00 7.66 25.30
CA PRO A 748 2.20 7.93 23.88
C PRO A 748 3.55 8.60 23.62
N ILE A 749 4.18 8.26 22.50
CA ILE A 749 5.47 8.86 22.11
C ILE A 749 5.24 9.87 20.99
N ARG A 750 5.61 11.13 21.23
CA ARG A 750 5.64 12.17 20.20
C ARG A 750 6.83 11.96 19.29
N ASN A 751 6.66 12.01 17.97
CA ASN A 751 7.78 11.94 17.04
C ASN A 751 7.47 12.61 15.68
N ILE A 752 8.52 12.96 14.95
CA ILE A 752 8.44 13.65 13.66
C ILE A 752 7.71 12.80 12.61
N ALA A 753 7.89 11.47 12.64
CA ALA A 753 7.24 10.55 11.69
C ALA A 753 5.71 10.60 11.80
N CYS A 754 5.16 10.65 13.01
CA CYS A 754 3.72 10.81 13.24
C CYS A 754 3.21 12.18 12.78
N ILE A 755 3.98 13.24 13.03
CA ILE A 755 3.67 14.60 12.58
C ILE A 755 3.57 14.62 11.05
N GLU A 756 4.58 14.09 10.35
CA GLU A 756 4.58 13.98 8.88
C GLU A 756 3.39 13.16 8.38
N GLU A 757 3.19 11.93 8.89
CA GLU A 757 2.11 11.05 8.47
C GLU A 757 0.74 11.72 8.63
N SER A 758 0.54 12.43 9.75
CA SER A 758 -0.71 13.13 9.99
C SER A 758 -0.90 14.31 9.03
N LEU A 759 0.19 15.00 8.64
CA LEU A 759 0.22 16.13 7.73
C LEU A 759 0.00 15.74 6.26
N GLN A 760 0.21 14.48 5.87
CA GLN A 760 -0.04 13.99 4.49
C GLN A 760 -1.48 14.23 4.00
N ARG A 761 -2.43 14.54 4.90
CA ARG A 761 -3.80 14.95 4.57
C ARG A 761 -3.91 16.40 4.08
N GLY A 762 -2.82 17.16 4.09
CA GLY A 762 -2.80 18.57 3.67
C GLY A 762 -3.56 19.51 4.59
N ASP A 763 -3.77 19.12 5.86
CA ASP A 763 -4.46 19.94 6.85
C ASP A 763 -3.48 20.48 7.90
N PRO A 764 -3.09 21.77 7.84
CA PRO A 764 -2.16 22.34 8.80
C PRO A 764 -2.72 22.43 10.22
N LYS A 765 -4.04 22.29 10.42
CA LYS A 765 -4.68 22.23 11.75
C LYS A 765 -5.06 20.81 12.17
N GLY A 766 -4.87 19.83 11.29
CA GLY A 766 -5.19 18.41 11.48
C GLY A 766 -3.97 17.52 11.76
N VAL A 767 -2.88 18.12 12.21
CA VAL A 767 -1.62 17.44 12.58
C VAL A 767 -1.73 16.82 13.97
N PHE A 768 -1.09 15.66 14.18
CA PHE A 768 -1.04 14.92 15.44
C PHE A 768 0.42 14.55 15.78
N TYR A 769 0.72 14.44 17.07
CA TYR A 769 2.11 14.26 17.53
C TYR A 769 2.46 12.82 17.85
N ALA A 770 1.47 12.05 18.31
CA ALA A 770 1.62 10.64 18.68
C ALA A 770 0.49 9.81 18.07
N LYS A 771 0.69 8.50 18.00
CA LYS A 771 -0.35 7.55 17.60
C LYS A 771 -0.26 6.25 18.40
N LEU A 772 -1.42 5.63 18.61
CA LEU A 772 -1.56 4.30 19.21
C LEU A 772 -2.14 3.35 18.17
N ILE A 773 -1.67 2.12 18.13
CA ILE A 773 -2.27 1.05 17.31
C ILE A 773 -2.93 0.08 18.29
N ILE A 774 -4.26 -0.01 18.23
CA ILE A 774 -5.07 -0.85 19.11
C ILE A 774 -5.77 -1.93 18.31
N LYS A 775 -5.70 -3.17 18.81
CA LYS A 775 -6.26 -4.35 18.16
C LYS A 775 -7.59 -4.74 18.78
N ASN A 776 -8.52 -5.19 17.95
CA ASN A 776 -9.81 -5.67 18.39
C ASN A 776 -9.65 -7.05 19.06
N PRO A 777 -9.93 -7.19 20.37
CA PRO A 777 -9.76 -8.46 21.07
C PRO A 777 -10.80 -9.50 20.64
N MET A 778 -11.91 -9.08 20.05
CA MET A 778 -12.99 -9.93 19.56
C MET A 778 -12.81 -10.35 18.10
N SER A 779 -11.83 -9.75 17.40
CA SER A 779 -11.44 -10.19 16.07
C SER A 779 -10.81 -11.58 16.22
N LYS A 780 -11.60 -12.63 16.00
CA LYS A 780 -11.06 -13.97 15.80
C LYS A 780 -10.02 -13.85 14.71
N THR A 781 -8.74 -14.08 15.03
CA THR A 781 -7.82 -14.57 14.02
C THR A 781 -8.52 -15.74 13.36
N THR A 782 -8.79 -15.63 12.07
CA THR A 782 -9.25 -16.74 11.22
C THR A 782 -8.09 -17.73 11.06
N THR A 783 -7.60 -18.23 12.18
CA THR A 783 -6.93 -19.51 12.34
C THR A 783 -8.06 -20.51 12.53
N GLU A 784 -8.17 -21.47 11.60
CA GLU A 784 -9.24 -22.48 11.45
C GLU A 784 -10.41 -22.06 10.53
N LYS A 785 -10.18 -22.17 9.22
CA LYS A 785 -10.86 -23.15 8.36
C LYS A 785 -10.10 -23.37 7.06
#